data_AF-A0A1Y1VZU4-F1
#
_entry.id   AF-A0A1Y1VZU4-F1
#
_cell.length_a   1.000
_cell.length_b   1.000
_cell.length_c   1.000
_cell.angle_alpha   90.00
_cell.angle_beta   90.00
_cell.angle_gamma   90.00
#
_symmetry.space_group_name_H-M   'P 1'
#
loop_
_entity.id
_entity.type
_entity.pdbx_description
1 polymer ?
#
loop_
_entity_poly.entity_id
_entity_poly.type
_entity_poly.pdbx_seq_one_letter_code
_entity_poly.pdbx_strand_id
1 'polypeptide(L)'
;MSSLPLAYQLYKADEKATERKPRQWMSIAPRMARLIDHDIYALDMRNHGQSPHIYPHRYQEMVDDIEAFVRALGVDRVSLMGHSMGGKVSMTTALMNPGLVDRLVVEDNVPCRVKLMHDYGYYIEGMRKISDRTCQFVEDAGMRRFVLSNLTKQRGDMEYKWEISLDNLLEGYQYMGGWDVPANADGISAHPAIDQQFPENKVVLLETGHNVAWERPREFLDAVPSQQLPLCRRAFSASTQPRQKAEEAKAKVVSASALVKDQELHGFLKLKAIRLRHTRTGAEWLHIDRDDSNNVFSIGFNTSPSDSTGVPHILEHTTLCGSERYPVRDPFFKMLNRSMSTFMNAWTAHDYTQYPFSTQNAKDYENLQNVYLDSLDFRQEGWRLERSDPSDSTSAYQMKGRAEQQLYPDTTYQYVSGGDPAYIPDLTHEQLVHFHHTRYHPSNARIYSLWPRHERLQPGSKTVTEFGPIESVGSPDKQTKFSVSYLTNDLRDALIDSQIGSDYSSNTGYSPFTRQTSLSVGLQGLADKDIPLVEQRIGETFAKRVDAALAGIELAYKHKTANFGMSLMKSLSTGWFHGVDPVDYLKVSDNIARMRADVEQGKFFENIVDKYFANSKHKLKYIMLADAKYNQQLEESEQRMIQDKLAKLTNTDLQVIDEKNRALAKEQMRKEDLSSLPTLTMADVNEKAERYALDMSAAGGSATNGISYLRIINDVRDKYPELRPYLPLFCDALTYLGTKSRSMSDIETDIRLHTGGVSFSPFVSTDLGNLGHIEAGIFIRLTLPGPAHRAHTDFDNTERLRTLLTALSSSMFNDVASSGHAFARRLAGSTLTPEMNVLEAINGISQVKFLSDLSRLADLSPVVEKLKQVQQVVFNKLTMRAAITTNKGSVDENQAMLDRFIDTYPQLSTDEASHSVGFQAIRTVPYSHPDSVKLQLLAKFLTPNYLHREIRERNGAYGGGASYSALQGIFGFFSYRDPSPLETVETFANIQISDREMSEAKLSVFGDLDNPISGERRDQFFAVTANDLKDAAQFSSLAVIGEESLAIPHDWEHLKLQ
;
A
#
# COMPACT_ATOMS: atom_id res chain seq x y z
N MET A 1 -13.25 58.37 38.97
CA MET A 1 -13.22 57.05 38.32
C MET A 1 -12.52 56.06 39.26
N SER A 2 -13.19 55.69 40.34
CA SER A 2 -12.74 54.67 41.29
C SER A 2 -13.46 53.35 40.97
N SER A 3 -12.73 52.24 40.94
CA SER A 3 -13.21 50.88 40.65
C SER A 3 -14.10 50.75 39.40
N LEU A 4 -13.48 50.63 38.23
CA LEU A 4 -14.04 49.81 37.16
C LEU A 4 -14.01 48.33 37.61
N PRO A 5 -14.99 47.49 37.22
CA PRO A 5 -15.13 46.14 37.77
C PRO A 5 -14.06 45.16 37.28
N LEU A 6 -13.50 45.42 36.10
CA LEU A 6 -12.37 44.69 35.52
C LEU A 6 -11.16 45.62 35.35
N ALA A 7 -9.97 45.06 35.57
CA ALA A 7 -8.72 45.64 35.11
C ALA A 7 -8.61 45.51 33.58
N TYR A 8 -7.94 46.47 32.94
CA TYR A 8 -7.84 46.54 31.49
C TYR A 8 -6.61 47.33 31.06
N GLN A 9 -6.18 47.12 29.82
CA GLN A 9 -5.27 48.00 29.12
C GLN A 9 -5.99 48.66 27.94
N LEU A 10 -5.95 50.00 27.92
CA LEU A 10 -6.41 50.81 26.79
C LEU A 10 -5.30 50.92 25.74
N TYR A 11 -5.66 50.71 24.48
CA TYR A 11 -4.85 51.04 23.31
C TYR A 11 -5.64 51.97 22.41
N LYS A 12 -5.16 53.20 22.26
CA LYS A 12 -5.85 54.18 21.42
C LYS A 12 -5.56 54.00 19.93
N ALA A 13 -6.47 54.49 19.09
CA ALA A 13 -6.24 54.57 17.65
C ALA A 13 -5.11 55.57 17.27
N ASP A 14 -4.86 56.62 18.07
CA ASP A 14 -3.91 57.69 17.74
C ASP A 14 -2.47 57.49 18.27
N GLU A 15 -2.25 56.59 19.22
CA GLU A 15 -0.96 56.44 19.91
C GLU A 15 0.07 55.59 19.14
N LYS A 16 1.32 56.08 19.08
CA LYS A 16 2.46 55.34 18.53
C LYS A 16 2.95 54.29 19.53
N ALA A 17 2.71 53.02 19.21
CA ALA A 17 3.15 51.87 20.01
C ALA A 17 4.66 51.91 20.33
N THR A 18 5.00 51.94 21.62
CA THR A 18 6.37 51.78 22.12
C THR A 18 6.63 50.33 22.52
N GLU A 19 7.83 49.81 22.24
CA GLU A 19 8.16 48.41 22.55
C GLU A 19 8.16 48.14 24.06
N ARG A 20 7.33 47.17 24.49
CA ARG A 20 7.36 46.57 25.83
C ARG A 20 7.15 45.06 25.72
N LYS A 21 7.58 44.33 26.76
CA LYS A 21 7.63 42.85 26.78
C LYS A 21 6.24 42.22 26.59
N PRO A 22 6.16 41.05 25.93
CA PRO A 22 4.87 40.44 25.59
C PRO A 22 4.14 39.86 26.80
N ARG A 23 2.88 40.27 26.98
CA ARG A 23 1.77 39.39 27.33
C ARG A 23 0.88 39.25 26.10
N GLN A 24 0.12 38.16 26.00
CA GLN A 24 -0.71 37.76 24.83
C GLN A 24 -1.16 38.96 23.96
N TRP A 25 -2.20 39.69 24.36
CA TRP A 25 -2.82 40.76 23.54
C TRP A 25 -1.92 41.95 23.17
N MET A 26 -0.79 42.17 23.84
CA MET A 26 -0.03 43.43 23.80
C MET A 26 0.62 43.76 22.45
N SER A 27 0.84 42.78 21.56
CA SER A 27 1.52 43.05 20.26
C SER A 27 0.57 43.23 19.07
N ILE A 28 -0.70 42.80 19.19
CA ILE A 28 -1.72 42.94 18.13
C ILE A 28 -2.70 44.07 18.43
N ALA A 29 -3.16 44.24 19.67
CA ALA A 29 -4.14 45.29 19.99
C ALA A 29 -3.68 46.72 19.58
N PRO A 30 -2.40 47.13 19.76
CA PRO A 30 -1.91 48.42 19.26
C PRO A 30 -1.81 48.54 17.73
N ARG A 31 -1.96 47.44 16.98
CA ARG A 31 -2.03 47.42 15.51
C ARG A 31 -3.49 47.41 15.05
N MET A 32 -4.31 46.58 15.70
CA MET A 32 -5.74 46.45 15.42
C MET A 32 -6.48 47.77 15.67
N ALA A 33 -6.22 48.48 16.78
CA ALA A 33 -6.83 49.78 17.08
C ALA A 33 -6.64 50.81 15.96
N ARG A 34 -5.44 50.83 15.34
CA ARG A 34 -5.09 51.67 14.18
C ARG A 34 -5.65 51.17 12.85
N LEU A 35 -5.96 49.88 12.72
CA LEU A 35 -6.50 49.28 11.49
C LEU A 35 -8.02 49.41 11.41
N ILE A 36 -8.71 49.42 12.56
CA ILE A 36 -10.17 49.61 12.67
C ILE A 36 -10.57 51.05 13.03
N ASP A 37 -9.61 51.91 13.36
CA ASP A 37 -9.80 53.30 13.81
C ASP A 37 -10.71 53.44 15.06
N HIS A 38 -10.51 52.56 16.05
CA HIS A 38 -11.24 52.57 17.33
C HIS A 38 -10.30 52.26 18.51
N ASP A 39 -10.60 52.86 19.67
CA ASP A 39 -9.93 52.55 20.94
C ASP A 39 -10.28 51.12 21.41
N ILE A 40 -9.25 50.33 21.77
CA ILE A 40 -9.39 48.94 22.22
C ILE A 40 -9.13 48.85 23.73
N TYR A 41 -10.12 48.31 24.44
CA TYR A 41 -10.04 47.97 25.87
C TYR A 41 -9.78 46.47 26.01
N ALA A 42 -8.52 46.06 26.15
CA ALA A 42 -8.20 44.65 26.42
C ALA A 42 -8.40 44.37 27.92
N LEU A 43 -9.38 43.54 28.24
CA LEU A 43 -9.79 43.25 29.62
C LEU A 43 -9.02 42.05 30.19
N ASP A 44 -8.54 42.18 31.41
CA ASP A 44 -8.30 41.01 32.26
C ASP A 44 -9.69 40.53 32.74
N MET A 45 -10.11 39.31 32.42
CA MET A 45 -11.36 38.75 32.97
C MET A 45 -11.21 38.39 34.45
N ARG A 46 -12.31 38.21 35.19
CA ARG A 46 -12.26 37.70 36.58
C ARG A 46 -11.39 36.45 36.69
N ASN A 47 -10.70 36.30 37.82
CA ASN A 47 -9.71 35.25 38.09
C ASN A 47 -8.46 35.26 37.19
N HIS A 48 -8.26 36.31 36.38
CA HIS A 48 -7.08 36.51 35.53
C HIS A 48 -6.49 37.91 35.74
N GLY A 49 -5.17 38.03 35.53
CA GLY A 49 -4.42 39.28 35.51
C GLY A 49 -4.54 40.10 36.80
N GLN A 50 -4.94 41.36 36.67
CA GLN A 50 -5.18 42.28 37.79
C GLN A 50 -6.67 42.44 38.16
N SER A 51 -7.56 41.71 37.48
CA SER A 51 -9.00 41.72 37.80
C SER A 51 -9.31 40.94 39.09
N PRO A 52 -10.50 41.13 39.69
CA PRO A 52 -10.87 40.45 40.92
C PRO A 52 -10.77 38.91 40.81
N HIS A 53 -10.04 38.30 41.75
CA HIS A 53 -9.98 36.85 41.90
C HIS A 53 -11.16 36.38 42.77
N ILE A 54 -12.34 36.25 42.15
CA ILE A 54 -13.63 35.99 42.81
C ILE A 54 -14.35 34.74 42.27
N TYR A 55 -15.03 34.04 43.17
CA TYR A 55 -15.95 32.96 42.86
C TYR A 55 -17.39 33.52 42.71
N PRO A 56 -18.25 32.97 41.82
CA PRO A 56 -17.98 31.88 40.89
C PRO A 56 -17.31 32.34 39.60
N HIS A 57 -16.71 31.38 38.89
CA HIS A 57 -16.16 31.55 37.54
C HIS A 57 -17.05 30.79 36.54
N ARG A 58 -18.02 31.51 35.94
CA ARG A 58 -18.96 30.99 34.94
C ARG A 58 -19.24 32.06 33.89
N TYR A 59 -19.90 31.68 32.80
CA TYR A 59 -20.20 32.60 31.72
C TYR A 59 -21.16 33.72 32.14
N GLN A 60 -22.22 33.44 32.93
CA GLN A 60 -23.14 34.48 33.42
C GLN A 60 -22.40 35.61 34.13
N GLU A 61 -21.66 35.29 35.20
CA GLU A 61 -20.97 36.33 35.96
C GLU A 61 -19.86 37.06 35.17
N MET A 62 -19.36 36.46 34.08
CA MET A 62 -18.44 37.14 33.15
C MET A 62 -19.15 38.06 32.15
N VAL A 63 -20.41 37.79 31.79
CA VAL A 63 -21.28 38.73 31.06
C VAL A 63 -21.62 39.91 31.96
N ASP A 64 -21.97 39.66 33.23
CA ASP A 64 -22.30 40.69 34.22
C ASP A 64 -21.12 41.67 34.43
N ASP A 65 -19.88 41.16 34.50
CA ASP A 65 -18.67 42.00 34.59
C ASP A 65 -18.50 42.92 33.37
N ILE A 66 -18.72 42.40 32.15
CA ILE A 66 -18.60 43.16 30.90
C ILE A 66 -19.71 44.22 30.84
N GLU A 67 -20.95 43.88 31.20
CA GLU A 67 -22.04 44.85 31.21
C GLU A 67 -21.78 45.97 32.23
N ALA A 68 -21.32 45.62 33.44
CA ALA A 68 -20.92 46.60 34.44
C ALA A 68 -19.75 47.48 33.97
N PHE A 69 -18.78 46.90 33.24
CA PHE A 69 -17.65 47.64 32.66
C PHE A 69 -18.12 48.63 31.57
N VAL A 70 -18.94 48.19 30.62
CA VAL A 70 -19.46 49.03 29.52
C VAL A 70 -20.35 50.15 30.06
N ARG A 71 -21.25 49.85 31.01
CA ARG A 71 -22.05 50.85 31.74
C ARG A 71 -21.16 51.90 32.44
N ALA A 72 -20.03 51.48 33.00
CA ALA A 72 -19.10 52.37 33.70
C ALA A 72 -18.14 53.15 32.75
N LEU A 73 -17.97 52.71 31.50
CA LEU A 73 -17.38 53.53 30.43
C LEU A 73 -18.35 54.61 29.91
N GLY A 74 -19.66 54.41 30.08
CA GLY A 74 -20.69 55.35 29.63
C GLY A 74 -20.93 55.34 28.12
N VAL A 75 -20.80 54.17 27.48
CA VAL A 75 -21.07 53.96 26.04
C VAL A 75 -22.27 53.04 25.84
N ASP A 76 -23.15 53.36 24.89
CA ASP A 76 -24.41 52.63 24.67
C ASP A 76 -24.20 51.24 24.04
N ARG A 77 -23.16 51.09 23.21
CA ARG A 77 -22.80 49.82 22.53
C ARG A 77 -21.29 49.68 22.38
N VAL A 78 -20.84 48.43 22.28
CA VAL A 78 -19.45 48.06 21.98
C VAL A 78 -19.36 47.02 20.87
N SER A 79 -18.21 46.94 20.19
CA SER A 79 -17.84 45.75 19.40
C SER A 79 -17.06 44.81 20.31
N LEU A 80 -17.48 43.55 20.43
CA LEU A 80 -16.81 42.55 21.25
C LEU A 80 -15.93 41.63 20.38
N MET A 81 -14.73 41.35 20.86
CA MET A 81 -13.86 40.31 20.34
C MET A 81 -13.45 39.38 21.49
N GLY A 82 -13.47 38.08 21.26
CA GLY A 82 -13.02 37.10 22.24
C GLY A 82 -12.38 35.86 21.62
N HIS A 83 -11.24 35.46 22.18
CA HIS A 83 -10.55 34.20 21.89
C HIS A 83 -10.94 33.12 22.91
N SER A 84 -11.08 31.87 22.46
CA SER A 84 -11.22 30.71 23.35
C SER A 84 -12.32 30.94 24.40
N MET A 85 -12.03 30.86 25.70
CA MET A 85 -12.96 31.20 26.78
C MET A 85 -13.65 32.56 26.57
N GLY A 86 -12.89 33.60 26.23
CA GLY A 86 -13.40 34.95 25.97
C GLY A 86 -14.31 35.01 24.74
N GLY A 87 -14.11 34.12 23.77
CA GLY A 87 -15.00 33.93 22.62
C GLY A 87 -16.39 33.47 23.06
N LYS A 88 -16.46 32.48 23.95
CA LYS A 88 -17.73 32.06 24.57
C LYS A 88 -18.36 33.18 25.41
N VAL A 89 -17.60 33.88 26.25
CA VAL A 89 -18.11 35.05 27.01
C VAL A 89 -18.71 36.10 26.06
N SER A 90 -18.03 36.40 24.95
CA SER A 90 -18.50 37.40 23.96
C SER A 90 -19.77 36.96 23.24
N MET A 91 -19.87 35.68 22.85
CA MET A 91 -21.09 35.10 22.29
C MET A 91 -22.25 35.15 23.29
N THR A 92 -22.02 34.77 24.56
CA THR A 92 -23.07 34.84 25.59
C THR A 92 -23.52 36.28 25.85
N THR A 93 -22.58 37.24 25.89
CA THR A 93 -22.91 38.68 26.04
C THR A 93 -23.79 39.16 24.89
N ALA A 94 -23.46 38.79 23.65
CA ALA A 94 -24.25 39.17 22.47
C ALA A 94 -25.67 38.56 22.45
N LEU A 95 -25.84 37.34 22.97
CA LEU A 95 -27.15 36.67 23.03
C LEU A 95 -28.01 37.14 24.21
N MET A 96 -27.41 37.41 25.38
CA MET A 96 -28.14 37.87 26.57
C MET A 96 -28.42 39.38 26.53
N ASN A 97 -27.47 40.17 26.03
CA ASN A 97 -27.53 41.62 25.94
C ASN A 97 -27.36 42.11 24.48
N PRO A 98 -28.23 41.72 23.53
CA PRO A 98 -28.10 42.08 22.12
C PRO A 98 -28.21 43.59 21.85
N GLY A 99 -28.76 44.38 22.79
CA GLY A 99 -28.75 45.84 22.71
C GLY A 99 -27.39 46.49 22.96
N LEU A 100 -26.45 45.76 23.59
CA LEU A 100 -25.13 46.23 24.04
C LEU A 100 -24.02 45.98 22.99
N VAL A 101 -24.23 45.06 22.05
CA VAL A 101 -23.19 44.56 21.13
C VAL A 101 -23.50 44.98 19.70
N ASP A 102 -22.63 45.77 19.09
CA ASP A 102 -22.75 46.27 17.70
C ASP A 102 -22.09 45.33 16.68
N ARG A 103 -21.00 44.65 17.07
CA ARG A 103 -20.30 43.61 16.29
C ARG A 103 -19.72 42.57 17.24
N LEU A 104 -19.56 41.35 16.73
CA LEU A 104 -18.99 40.22 17.44
C LEU A 104 -17.91 39.54 16.57
N VAL A 105 -16.74 39.32 17.15
CA VAL A 105 -15.63 38.53 16.57
C VAL A 105 -15.27 37.41 17.53
N VAL A 106 -15.30 36.16 17.04
CA VAL A 106 -15.01 34.96 17.84
C VAL A 106 -13.80 34.28 17.24
N GLU A 107 -12.75 34.12 18.04
CA GLU A 107 -11.50 33.45 17.66
C GLU A 107 -11.45 32.08 18.37
N ASP A 108 -11.44 31.01 17.58
CA ASP A 108 -11.40 29.60 18.02
C ASP A 108 -12.36 29.23 19.19
N ASN A 109 -13.67 29.44 18.97
CA ASN A 109 -14.73 28.82 19.77
C ASN A 109 -16.08 28.76 19.03
N VAL A 110 -17.04 28.00 19.55
CA VAL A 110 -18.39 27.79 18.99
C VAL A 110 -19.48 27.84 20.07
N PRO A 111 -20.73 28.21 19.72
CA PRO A 111 -21.84 28.36 20.67
C PRO A 111 -22.51 27.00 20.99
N CYS A 112 -21.75 26.08 21.58
CA CYS A 112 -22.23 24.76 22.00
C CYS A 112 -21.59 24.31 23.31
N ARG A 113 -22.10 23.23 23.91
CA ARG A 113 -21.39 22.56 25.00
C ARG A 113 -20.11 21.92 24.45
N VAL A 114 -18.99 22.13 25.14
CA VAL A 114 -17.68 21.60 24.74
C VAL A 114 -17.23 20.60 25.78
N LYS A 115 -16.92 19.36 25.36
CA LYS A 115 -16.26 18.38 26.24
C LYS A 115 -14.84 18.86 26.50
N LEU A 116 -14.59 19.38 27.70
CA LEU A 116 -13.26 19.81 28.11
C LEU A 116 -12.28 18.63 28.09
N MET A 117 -11.06 18.87 27.61
CA MET A 117 -9.95 17.91 27.68
C MET A 117 -9.63 17.63 29.14
N HIS A 118 -9.61 16.36 29.56
CA HIS A 118 -9.48 15.99 30.98
C HIS A 118 -8.21 16.55 31.63
N ASP A 119 -7.18 16.78 30.82
CA ASP A 119 -5.85 17.21 31.23
C ASP A 119 -5.82 18.60 31.89
N TYR A 120 -6.73 19.51 31.55
CA TYR A 120 -6.65 20.90 32.06
C TYR A 120 -6.90 21.00 33.59
N GLY A 121 -7.67 20.07 34.16
CA GLY A 121 -7.77 19.90 35.62
C GLY A 121 -6.43 19.46 36.23
N TYR A 122 -5.74 18.51 35.58
CA TYR A 122 -4.38 18.09 35.97
C TYR A 122 -3.36 19.22 35.77
N TYR A 123 -3.54 20.14 34.81
CA TYR A 123 -2.65 21.29 34.61
C TYR A 123 -2.76 22.28 35.78
N ILE A 124 -3.98 22.64 36.20
CA ILE A 124 -4.19 23.52 37.37
C ILE A 124 -3.68 22.87 38.65
N GLU A 125 -3.97 21.58 38.86
CA GLU A 125 -3.45 20.81 40.00
C GLU A 125 -1.91 20.66 39.97
N GLY A 126 -1.30 20.62 38.78
CA GLY A 126 0.15 20.72 38.59
C GLY A 126 0.71 22.08 39.01
N MET A 127 0.03 23.18 38.68
CA MET A 127 0.40 24.52 39.14
C MET A 127 0.26 24.68 40.67
N ARG A 128 -0.73 24.04 41.30
CA ARG A 128 -0.83 23.96 42.76
C ARG A 128 0.39 23.24 43.35
N LYS A 129 0.76 22.07 42.81
CA LYS A 129 1.97 21.32 43.22
C LYS A 129 3.29 22.08 43.01
N ILE A 130 3.36 22.99 42.04
CA ILE A 130 4.49 23.92 41.88
C ILE A 130 4.48 25.00 42.98
N SER A 131 3.29 25.51 43.34
CA SER A 131 3.11 26.46 44.46
C SER A 131 3.56 25.85 45.80
N ASP A 132 3.14 24.60 46.04
CA ASP A 132 3.47 23.81 47.22
C ASP A 132 4.91 23.24 47.18
N ARG A 133 5.67 23.54 46.12
CA ARG A 133 7.05 23.10 45.88
C ARG A 133 7.25 21.58 45.86
N THR A 134 6.19 20.80 45.62
CA THR A 134 6.24 19.33 45.53
C THR A 134 6.60 18.83 44.14
N CYS A 135 6.36 19.64 43.09
CA CYS A 135 6.81 19.35 41.72
C CYS A 135 8.21 19.96 41.48
N GLN A 136 9.20 19.11 41.14
CA GLN A 136 10.58 19.54 40.86
C GLN A 136 10.94 19.60 39.36
N PHE A 137 10.17 18.93 38.50
CA PHE A 137 10.46 18.84 37.06
C PHE A 137 9.17 18.73 36.25
N VAL A 138 9.20 19.26 35.03
CA VAL A 138 8.09 19.24 34.07
C VAL A 138 8.67 18.86 32.71
N GLU A 139 8.38 17.64 32.26
CA GLU A 139 8.97 17.09 31.03
C GLU A 139 8.41 17.76 29.77
N ASP A 140 7.09 17.94 29.69
CA ASP A 140 6.47 18.54 28.50
C ASP A 140 6.94 20.00 28.26
N ALA A 141 7.20 20.29 26.99
CA ALA A 141 7.58 21.61 26.51
C ALA A 141 6.38 22.58 26.37
N GLY A 142 5.16 22.07 26.16
CA GLY A 142 3.93 22.86 26.16
C GLY A 142 3.61 23.40 27.55
N MET A 143 3.47 22.50 28.53
CA MET A 143 3.26 22.76 29.95
C MET A 143 4.27 23.76 30.50
N ARG A 144 5.57 23.59 30.22
CA ARG A 144 6.61 24.54 30.66
C ARG A 144 6.38 25.96 30.13
N ARG A 145 5.95 26.11 28.87
CA ARG A 145 5.62 27.43 28.29
C ARG A 145 4.36 28.03 28.95
N PHE A 146 3.32 27.21 29.15
CA PHE A 146 2.05 27.63 29.76
C PHE A 146 2.17 28.00 31.25
N VAL A 147 2.98 27.26 32.02
CA VAL A 147 3.35 27.62 33.40
C VAL A 147 4.09 28.95 33.44
N LEU A 148 5.11 29.11 32.60
CA LEU A 148 5.93 30.34 32.58
C LEU A 148 5.17 31.58 32.09
N SER A 149 4.10 31.45 31.31
CA SER A 149 3.27 32.59 30.88
C SER A 149 2.31 33.11 31.97
N ASN A 150 2.09 32.35 33.04
CA ASN A 150 1.16 32.70 34.12
C ASN A 150 1.85 33.10 35.45
N LEU A 151 3.19 33.09 35.50
CA LEU A 151 4.00 33.43 36.68
C LEU A 151 4.67 34.80 36.53
N THR A 152 4.26 35.78 37.35
CA THR A 152 4.93 37.09 37.44
C THR A 152 5.76 37.20 38.72
N LYS A 153 7.04 37.52 38.57
CA LYS A 153 7.97 37.76 39.69
C LYS A 153 7.63 39.07 40.40
N GLN A 154 7.55 39.04 41.74
CA GLN A 154 7.27 40.24 42.53
C GLN A 154 8.45 41.21 42.54
N ARG A 155 8.15 42.51 42.56
CA ARG A 155 9.14 43.57 42.29
C ARG A 155 9.91 43.98 43.54
N GLY A 156 10.74 43.07 44.05
CA GLY A 156 11.61 43.26 45.21
C GLY A 156 12.16 41.94 45.74
N ASP A 157 11.37 40.87 45.61
CA ASP A 157 11.65 39.55 46.17
C ASP A 157 12.05 38.50 45.13
N MET A 158 12.44 37.33 45.62
CA MET A 158 12.66 36.12 44.82
C MET A 158 11.36 35.34 44.52
N GLU A 159 10.23 35.78 45.06
CA GLU A 159 8.94 35.09 44.92
C GLU A 159 8.24 35.38 43.59
N TYR A 160 7.59 34.34 43.06
CA TYR A 160 6.70 34.42 41.90
C TYR A 160 5.25 34.26 42.38
N LYS A 161 4.35 35.04 41.80
CA LYS A 161 2.91 34.92 42.03
C LYS A 161 2.22 34.54 40.73
N TRP A 162 1.25 33.64 40.80
CA TRP A 162 0.33 33.39 39.70
C TRP A 162 -0.53 34.63 39.43
N GLU A 163 -0.70 34.96 38.15
CA GLU A 163 -1.68 35.96 37.69
C GLU A 163 -3.04 35.33 37.36
N ILE A 164 -3.28 34.12 37.85
CA ILE A 164 -4.56 33.41 37.76
C ILE A 164 -4.96 32.84 39.12
N SER A 165 -6.25 32.78 39.41
CA SER A 165 -6.75 32.16 40.64
C SER A 165 -6.91 30.65 40.46
N LEU A 166 -5.89 29.87 40.84
CA LEU A 166 -5.89 28.42 40.64
C LEU A 166 -7.12 27.74 41.27
N ASP A 167 -7.49 28.10 42.50
CA ASP A 167 -8.62 27.48 43.20
C ASP A 167 -9.98 27.86 42.56
N ASN A 168 -10.24 29.14 42.29
CA ASN A 168 -11.49 29.57 41.64
C ASN A 168 -11.62 29.04 40.20
N LEU A 169 -10.51 28.85 39.49
CA LEU A 169 -10.50 28.23 38.16
C LEU A 169 -10.71 26.71 38.23
N LEU A 170 -10.16 26.02 39.23
CA LEU A 170 -10.36 24.59 39.44
C LEU A 170 -11.81 24.27 39.82
N GLU A 171 -12.38 24.99 40.78
CA GLU A 171 -13.79 24.85 41.16
C GLU A 171 -14.75 25.31 40.06
N GLY A 172 -14.35 26.35 39.30
CA GLY A 172 -15.10 26.88 38.16
C GLY A 172 -15.04 25.98 36.92
N TYR A 173 -14.02 25.13 36.79
CA TYR A 173 -13.70 24.35 35.60
C TYR A 173 -14.89 23.55 35.04
N GLN A 174 -15.68 22.93 35.92
CA GLN A 174 -16.88 22.16 35.57
C GLN A 174 -17.93 22.95 34.77
N TYR A 175 -17.98 24.28 34.93
CA TYR A 175 -18.91 25.17 34.21
C TYR A 175 -18.33 25.66 32.87
N MET A 176 -17.02 25.56 32.66
CA MET A 176 -16.35 26.13 31.47
C MET A 176 -16.59 25.35 30.18
N GLY A 177 -16.97 24.07 30.29
CA GLY A 177 -17.49 23.30 29.15
C GLY A 177 -18.92 23.68 28.79
N GLY A 178 -19.61 24.40 29.68
CA GLY A 178 -21.01 24.78 29.59
C GLY A 178 -21.36 25.67 28.40
N TRP A 179 -22.66 25.74 28.15
CA TRP A 179 -23.31 26.63 27.20
C TRP A 179 -24.80 26.65 27.56
N ASP A 180 -25.18 27.56 28.45
CA ASP A 180 -26.47 27.50 29.15
C ASP A 180 -27.64 28.12 28.34
N VAL A 181 -27.43 28.32 27.03
CA VAL A 181 -28.47 28.68 26.05
C VAL A 181 -28.93 27.39 25.36
N PRO A 182 -30.25 27.08 25.31
CA PRO A 182 -30.74 25.82 24.75
C PRO A 182 -30.32 25.57 23.29
N ALA A 183 -29.51 24.53 23.08
CA ALA A 183 -29.09 24.03 21.77
C ALA A 183 -29.04 22.50 21.78
N ASN A 184 -29.31 21.88 20.63
CA ASN A 184 -29.26 20.43 20.46
C ASN A 184 -27.94 20.00 19.76
N ALA A 185 -27.45 18.82 20.14
CA ALA A 185 -26.29 18.11 19.59
C ALA A 185 -24.89 18.68 19.91
N ASP A 186 -23.89 17.78 19.83
CA ASP A 186 -22.48 17.99 20.15
C ASP A 186 -21.60 18.02 18.89
N GLY A 187 -20.47 18.75 18.91
CA GLY A 187 -19.38 18.61 17.93
C GLY A 187 -18.83 19.93 17.38
N ILE A 188 -17.51 20.07 17.27
CA ILE A 188 -16.83 21.33 16.87
C ILE A 188 -16.19 21.22 15.49
N SER A 189 -16.84 21.79 14.48
CA SER A 189 -16.26 22.55 13.35
C SER A 189 -17.38 22.86 12.35
N ALA A 190 -17.46 24.11 11.87
CA ALA A 190 -18.62 24.61 11.08
C ALA A 190 -19.99 24.20 11.69
N HIS A 191 -20.10 24.30 13.03
CA HIS A 191 -21.22 23.76 13.79
C HIS A 191 -22.53 24.50 13.42
N PRO A 192 -23.63 23.79 13.10
CA PRO A 192 -24.93 24.42 12.82
C PRO A 192 -25.45 25.36 13.90
N ALA A 193 -24.96 25.26 15.15
CA ALA A 193 -25.26 26.20 16.22
C ALA A 193 -24.77 27.64 15.91
N ILE A 194 -23.73 27.82 15.09
CA ILE A 194 -23.28 29.15 14.65
C ILE A 194 -24.37 29.79 13.78
N ASP A 195 -24.83 29.10 12.73
CA ASP A 195 -25.89 29.61 11.84
C ASP A 195 -27.25 29.72 12.55
N GLN A 196 -27.51 28.87 13.54
CA GLN A 196 -28.75 28.89 14.33
C GLN A 196 -28.82 30.05 15.32
N GLN A 197 -27.72 30.35 16.04
CA GLN A 197 -27.66 31.40 17.06
C GLN A 197 -27.25 32.77 16.47
N PHE A 198 -26.46 32.75 15.39
CA PHE A 198 -25.93 33.93 14.69
C PHE A 198 -26.15 33.80 13.16
N PRO A 199 -27.39 33.92 12.66
CA PRO A 199 -27.72 33.70 11.25
C PRO A 199 -27.12 34.72 10.26
N GLU A 200 -26.53 35.82 10.75
CA GLU A 200 -25.81 36.82 9.95
C GLU A 200 -24.28 36.74 10.16
N ASN A 201 -23.75 35.55 10.44
CA ASN A 201 -22.31 35.33 10.65
C ASN A 201 -21.49 35.28 9.34
N LYS A 202 -20.16 35.30 9.50
CA LYS A 202 -19.18 34.99 8.45
C LYS A 202 -18.01 34.23 9.09
N VAL A 203 -17.96 32.91 8.95
CA VAL A 203 -16.78 32.11 9.33
C VAL A 203 -15.62 32.39 8.37
N VAL A 204 -14.41 32.56 8.93
CA VAL A 204 -13.13 32.57 8.20
C VAL A 204 -12.24 31.52 8.85
N LEU A 205 -11.65 30.63 8.05
CA LEU A 205 -10.69 29.62 8.49
C LEU A 205 -9.29 30.07 8.09
N LEU A 206 -8.31 29.88 8.98
CA LEU A 206 -6.91 30.26 8.81
C LEU A 206 -6.02 29.06 9.19
N GLU A 207 -4.88 28.88 8.50
CA GLU A 207 -3.94 27.77 8.74
C GLU A 207 -3.14 27.97 10.04
N THR A 208 -3.74 27.68 11.20
CA THR A 208 -3.17 27.89 12.53
C THR A 208 -3.84 27.01 13.58
N GLY A 209 -3.11 26.68 14.65
CA GLY A 209 -3.66 26.06 15.85
C GLY A 209 -4.43 27.05 16.73
N HIS A 210 -4.55 26.72 18.02
CA HIS A 210 -5.39 27.46 18.98
C HIS A 210 -5.12 28.97 19.04
N ASN A 211 -3.90 29.41 18.72
CA ASN A 211 -3.44 30.79 18.91
C ASN A 211 -3.53 31.59 17.60
N VAL A 212 -4.72 31.63 16.99
CA VAL A 212 -4.99 32.13 15.63
C VAL A 212 -4.37 33.49 15.36
N ALA A 213 -4.63 34.48 16.21
CA ALA A 213 -4.07 35.82 16.07
C ALA A 213 -2.53 35.83 16.18
N TRP A 214 -1.93 34.93 16.97
CA TRP A 214 -0.50 34.93 17.29
C TRP A 214 0.36 34.20 16.25
N GLU A 215 -0.18 33.13 15.66
CA GLU A 215 0.52 32.31 14.66
C GLU A 215 0.31 32.83 13.23
N ARG A 216 -0.80 33.54 12.95
CA ARG A 216 -1.10 34.21 11.67
C ARG A 216 -1.56 35.68 11.84
N PRO A 217 -0.75 36.55 12.48
CA PRO A 217 -1.14 37.93 12.82
C PRO A 217 -1.38 38.88 11.65
N ARG A 218 -1.12 38.46 10.40
CA ARG A 218 -1.49 39.21 9.19
C ARG A 218 -2.85 38.77 8.68
N GLU A 219 -2.99 37.48 8.34
CA GLU A 219 -4.26 36.94 7.84
C GLU A 219 -5.40 37.13 8.86
N PHE A 220 -5.11 37.09 10.16
CA PHE A 220 -6.09 37.46 11.20
C PHE A 220 -6.55 38.92 11.07
N LEU A 221 -5.62 39.88 10.92
CA LEU A 221 -5.96 41.30 10.75
C LEU A 221 -6.61 41.59 9.39
N ASP A 222 -6.31 40.81 8.35
CA ASP A 222 -6.97 40.88 7.05
C ASP A 222 -8.38 40.25 7.08
N ALA A 223 -8.65 39.33 8.01
CA ALA A 223 -9.95 38.70 8.21
C ALA A 223 -10.95 39.56 9.00
N VAL A 224 -10.46 40.40 9.94
CA VAL A 224 -11.26 41.37 10.71
C VAL A 224 -11.68 42.53 9.79
N PRO A 225 -12.99 42.70 9.45
CA PRO A 225 -13.37 43.60 8.36
C PRO A 225 -13.18 45.09 8.68
N SER A 226 -12.29 45.76 7.94
CA SER A 226 -12.10 47.21 7.96
C SER A 226 -13.19 47.97 7.16
N GLN A 227 -14.38 48.01 7.77
CA GLN A 227 -15.59 48.76 7.36
C GLN A 227 -16.41 48.23 6.16
N GLN A 228 -17.69 48.63 6.16
CA GLN A 228 -18.72 48.56 5.10
C GLN A 228 -19.07 47.19 4.46
N LEU A 229 -20.13 46.56 5.00
CA LEU A 229 -21.06 45.72 4.22
C LEU A 229 -22.53 46.07 4.59
N PRO A 230 -23.39 46.47 3.64
CA PRO A 230 -24.82 46.68 3.88
C PRO A 230 -25.67 45.41 3.66
N LEU A 231 -26.72 45.24 4.47
CA LEU A 231 -27.69 44.15 4.36
C LEU A 231 -28.46 44.16 3.02
N CYS A 232 -28.14 43.23 2.12
CA CYS A 232 -28.78 43.10 0.81
C CYS A 232 -29.93 42.08 0.80
N ARG A 233 -31.18 42.56 0.92
CA ARG A 233 -32.38 41.75 0.71
C ARG A 233 -32.54 41.37 -0.77
N ARG A 234 -32.76 40.08 -1.07
CA ARG A 234 -33.19 39.61 -2.40
C ARG A 234 -34.72 39.69 -2.56
N ALA A 235 -35.16 40.03 -3.77
CA ALA A 235 -36.54 39.86 -4.23
C ALA A 235 -36.56 38.97 -5.48
N PHE A 236 -37.60 38.14 -5.62
CA PHE A 236 -37.80 37.27 -6.79
C PHE A 236 -38.51 38.01 -7.94
N SER A 237 -38.16 37.66 -9.17
CA SER A 237 -39.10 37.68 -10.31
C SER A 237 -38.75 36.54 -11.28
N ALA A 238 -39.70 36.12 -12.10
CA ALA A 238 -39.56 34.96 -12.98
C ALA A 238 -40.08 35.25 -14.40
N SER A 239 -39.50 34.60 -15.40
CA SER A 239 -40.05 34.55 -16.76
C SER A 239 -39.64 33.25 -17.49
N THR A 240 -40.34 32.92 -18.57
CA THR A 240 -40.22 31.67 -19.36
C THR A 240 -39.48 31.97 -20.68
N GLN A 241 -38.85 31.02 -21.41
CA GLN A 241 -39.44 29.85 -22.10
C GLN A 241 -38.35 28.81 -22.54
N PRO A 242 -38.71 27.63 -23.09
CA PRO A 242 -37.81 26.47 -23.13
C PRO A 242 -37.21 26.10 -24.52
N ARG A 243 -35.92 25.72 -24.58
CA ARG A 243 -35.37 24.95 -25.73
C ARG A 243 -34.00 24.22 -25.57
N GLN A 244 -33.63 23.63 -24.41
CA GLN A 244 -32.30 22.96 -24.27
C GLN A 244 -32.23 21.61 -23.51
N LYS A 245 -33.37 20.89 -23.35
CA LYS A 245 -33.47 19.64 -22.56
C LYS A 245 -32.67 18.42 -23.03
N ALA A 246 -31.84 18.53 -24.07
CA ALA A 246 -30.97 17.44 -24.55
C ALA A 246 -29.52 17.54 -24.04
N GLU A 247 -29.03 18.74 -23.73
CA GLU A 247 -27.63 18.96 -23.30
C GLU A 247 -27.49 18.99 -21.78
N GLU A 248 -28.50 19.51 -21.07
CA GLU A 248 -28.55 19.55 -19.59
C GLU A 248 -28.39 18.15 -18.95
N ALA A 249 -28.80 17.10 -19.66
CA ALA A 249 -28.65 15.71 -19.24
C ALA A 249 -27.20 15.19 -19.27
N LYS A 250 -26.28 15.85 -20.00
CA LYS A 250 -24.84 15.55 -19.97
C LYS A 250 -24.12 16.29 -18.84
N ALA A 251 -24.57 17.49 -18.48
CA ALA A 251 -24.01 18.26 -17.37
C ALA A 251 -24.38 17.71 -15.98
N LYS A 252 -25.57 17.10 -15.84
CA LYS A 252 -26.12 16.68 -14.53
C LYS A 252 -25.43 15.49 -13.82
N VAL A 253 -24.41 14.87 -14.42
CA VAL A 253 -23.55 13.89 -13.72
C VAL A 253 -22.41 14.57 -12.93
N VAL A 254 -22.16 15.86 -13.18
CA VAL A 254 -21.10 16.66 -12.54
C VAL A 254 -21.61 17.40 -11.28
N SER A 255 -22.63 16.86 -10.59
CA SER A 255 -23.31 17.55 -9.48
C SER A 255 -22.73 17.31 -8.08
N ALA A 256 -21.64 16.54 -7.97
CA ALA A 256 -20.93 16.27 -6.69
C ALA A 256 -19.40 16.44 -6.78
N SER A 257 -18.83 16.45 -7.98
CA SER A 257 -17.39 16.61 -8.21
C SER A 257 -17.14 17.65 -9.28
N ALA A 258 -16.19 18.55 -9.04
CA ALA A 258 -15.74 19.51 -10.04
C ALA A 258 -14.72 18.83 -10.96
N LEU A 259 -14.85 19.11 -12.26
CA LEU A 259 -13.77 18.84 -13.20
C LEU A 259 -12.63 19.82 -12.93
N VAL A 260 -11.46 19.30 -12.54
CA VAL A 260 -10.26 20.14 -12.28
C VAL A 260 -9.42 20.28 -13.54
N LYS A 261 -9.29 19.20 -14.32
CA LYS A 261 -8.46 19.16 -15.54
C LYS A 261 -8.89 17.95 -16.38
N ASP A 262 -9.24 18.18 -17.64
CA ASP A 262 -9.39 17.13 -18.65
C ASP A 262 -8.18 17.18 -19.60
N GLN A 263 -7.44 16.09 -19.77
CA GLN A 263 -6.30 16.04 -20.67
C GLN A 263 -6.24 14.73 -21.46
N GLU A 264 -6.39 14.84 -22.78
CA GLU A 264 -6.11 13.76 -23.72
C GLU A 264 -4.60 13.60 -23.90
N LEU A 265 -4.09 12.36 -23.86
CA LEU A 265 -2.65 12.07 -23.89
C LEU A 265 -2.31 11.18 -25.09
N HIS A 266 -2.18 11.81 -26.25
CA HIS A 266 -1.71 11.18 -27.47
C HIS A 266 -0.23 10.81 -27.34
N GLY A 267 0.08 9.51 -27.29
CA GLY A 267 1.43 9.00 -27.07
C GLY A 267 1.44 7.48 -26.93
N PHE A 268 2.53 6.91 -26.41
CA PHE A 268 2.70 5.45 -26.30
C PHE A 268 1.55 4.73 -25.55
N LEU A 269 0.99 5.37 -24.53
CA LEU A 269 -0.01 4.79 -23.62
C LEU A 269 -1.44 4.72 -24.18
N LYS A 270 -1.75 5.49 -25.23
CA LYS A 270 -3.06 5.56 -25.92
C LYS A 270 -4.25 5.62 -24.96
N LEU A 271 -4.29 6.65 -24.12
CA LEU A 271 -5.31 6.85 -23.08
C LEU A 271 -5.68 8.33 -22.93
N LYS A 272 -6.78 8.58 -22.21
CA LYS A 272 -7.19 9.93 -21.78
C LYS A 272 -7.24 10.01 -20.26
N ALA A 273 -6.69 11.06 -19.68
CA ALA A 273 -6.57 11.25 -18.24
C ALA A 273 -7.48 12.39 -17.77
N ILE A 274 -8.47 12.05 -16.94
CA ILE A 274 -9.48 12.97 -16.42
C ILE A 274 -9.21 13.15 -14.91
N ARG A 275 -8.92 14.39 -14.47
CA ARG A 275 -8.78 14.73 -13.05
C ARG A 275 -10.03 15.43 -12.53
N LEU A 276 -10.67 14.78 -11.56
CA LEU A 276 -11.81 15.25 -10.82
C LEU A 276 -11.38 15.60 -9.38
N ARG A 277 -12.09 16.53 -8.74
CA ARG A 277 -12.00 16.76 -7.29
C ARG A 277 -13.42 16.85 -6.73
N HIS A 278 -13.70 16.07 -5.69
CA HIS A 278 -15.02 16.09 -5.05
C HIS A 278 -15.26 17.46 -4.38
N THR A 279 -16.36 18.15 -4.70
CA THR A 279 -16.53 19.56 -4.29
C THR A 279 -16.72 19.73 -2.79
N ARG A 280 -17.30 18.73 -2.12
CA ARG A 280 -17.59 18.81 -0.68
C ARG A 280 -16.40 18.41 0.21
N THR A 281 -15.57 17.45 -0.22
CA THR A 281 -14.48 16.90 0.62
C THR A 281 -13.07 17.26 0.13
N GLY A 282 -12.91 17.72 -1.12
CA GLY A 282 -11.59 17.96 -1.71
C GLY A 282 -10.84 16.71 -2.16
N ALA A 283 -11.43 15.51 -2.02
CA ALA A 283 -10.84 14.24 -2.47
C ALA A 283 -10.42 14.29 -3.94
N GLU A 284 -9.20 13.85 -4.25
CA GLU A 284 -8.71 13.80 -5.63
C GLU A 284 -9.01 12.48 -6.31
N TRP A 285 -9.40 12.54 -7.58
CA TRP A 285 -9.67 11.38 -8.40
C TRP A 285 -9.03 11.53 -9.79
N LEU A 286 -8.22 10.53 -10.17
CA LEU A 286 -7.72 10.33 -11.52
C LEU A 286 -8.48 9.17 -12.18
N HIS A 287 -9.24 9.47 -13.23
CA HIS A 287 -9.84 8.47 -14.10
C HIS A 287 -9.02 8.33 -15.39
N ILE A 288 -8.71 7.10 -15.76
CA ILE A 288 -8.05 6.72 -17.00
C ILE A 288 -9.11 6.12 -17.93
N ASP A 289 -9.44 6.86 -18.97
CA ASP A 289 -10.33 6.42 -20.04
C ASP A 289 -9.50 5.75 -21.13
N ARG A 290 -9.76 4.45 -21.34
CA ARG A 290 -9.03 3.59 -22.27
C ARG A 290 -9.90 2.40 -22.65
N ASP A 291 -9.73 1.96 -23.90
CA ASP A 291 -10.28 0.69 -24.41
C ASP A 291 -9.46 -0.49 -23.85
N ASP A 292 -9.84 -0.92 -22.64
CA ASP A 292 -9.26 -2.03 -21.88
C ASP A 292 -10.37 -2.63 -21.01
N SER A 293 -10.68 -3.92 -21.14
CA SER A 293 -11.81 -4.53 -20.43
C SER A 293 -11.49 -4.93 -18.99
N ASN A 294 -10.23 -4.88 -18.58
CA ASN A 294 -9.81 -5.16 -17.20
C ASN A 294 -9.94 -3.89 -16.34
N ASN A 295 -11.17 -3.57 -15.96
CA ASN A 295 -11.52 -2.36 -15.21
C ASN A 295 -10.85 -2.36 -13.82
N VAL A 296 -10.32 -1.20 -13.39
CA VAL A 296 -9.52 -1.08 -12.15
C VAL A 296 -10.12 -0.03 -11.21
N PHE A 297 -10.10 -0.30 -9.91
CA PHE A 297 -10.35 0.66 -8.84
C PHE A 297 -9.16 0.71 -7.88
N SER A 298 -8.94 1.86 -7.24
CA SER A 298 -8.15 1.97 -6.02
C SER A 298 -8.60 3.18 -5.22
N ILE A 299 -8.77 3.01 -3.91
CA ILE A 299 -8.77 4.13 -2.96
C ILE A 299 -7.55 3.99 -2.05
N GLY A 300 -6.91 5.10 -1.70
CA GLY A 300 -5.81 5.09 -0.74
C GLY A 300 -5.61 6.42 -0.03
N PHE A 301 -4.90 6.38 1.08
CA PHE A 301 -4.78 7.47 2.05
C PHE A 301 -3.32 7.67 2.44
N ASN A 302 -2.89 8.90 2.76
CA ASN A 302 -1.60 9.09 3.44
C ASN A 302 -1.72 8.58 4.89
N THR A 303 -0.88 7.62 5.25
CA THR A 303 -0.90 6.89 6.52
C THR A 303 0.48 6.91 7.19
N SER A 304 1.17 8.06 7.12
CA SER A 304 2.45 8.32 7.79
C SER A 304 2.44 7.91 9.28
N PRO A 305 3.18 6.87 9.72
CA PRO A 305 3.28 6.49 11.13
C PRO A 305 4.09 7.49 11.98
N SER A 306 3.88 7.41 13.29
CA SER A 306 4.57 8.17 14.36
C SER A 306 5.45 7.30 15.28
N ASP A 307 5.43 5.99 15.06
CA ASP A 307 6.01 4.96 15.92
C ASP A 307 6.05 3.63 15.15
N SER A 308 6.88 2.69 15.59
CA SER A 308 7.05 1.38 14.96
C SER A 308 5.99 0.34 15.36
N THR A 309 4.82 0.77 15.86
CA THR A 309 3.74 -0.16 16.28
C THR A 309 3.07 -0.90 15.12
N GLY A 310 3.26 -0.44 13.88
CA GLY A 310 2.58 -0.99 12.71
C GLY A 310 1.13 -0.54 12.55
N VAL A 311 0.69 0.51 13.27
CA VAL A 311 -0.69 1.02 13.20
C VAL A 311 -1.28 1.20 11.79
N PRO A 312 -0.57 1.65 10.72
CA PRO A 312 -1.19 1.73 9.40
C PRO A 312 -1.41 0.36 8.73
N HIS A 313 -0.52 -0.61 8.95
CA HIS A 313 -0.59 -1.98 8.39
C HIS A 313 -1.57 -2.86 9.17
N ILE A 314 -1.63 -2.70 10.50
CA ILE A 314 -2.68 -3.33 11.31
C ILE A 314 -4.04 -2.77 10.86
N LEU A 315 -4.18 -1.44 10.74
CA LEU A 315 -5.42 -0.84 10.27
C LEU A 315 -5.83 -1.28 8.85
N GLU A 316 -4.87 -1.51 7.96
CA GLU A 316 -5.13 -2.09 6.63
C GLU A 316 -5.87 -3.42 6.72
N HIS A 317 -5.30 -4.38 7.45
CA HIS A 317 -5.94 -5.66 7.71
C HIS A 317 -7.29 -5.48 8.43
N THR A 318 -7.32 -4.65 9.49
CA THR A 318 -8.48 -4.41 10.33
C THR A 318 -9.69 -3.85 9.56
N THR A 319 -9.51 -2.84 8.69
CA THR A 319 -10.64 -2.28 7.92
C THR A 319 -11.38 -3.36 7.13
N LEU A 320 -10.67 -4.36 6.60
CA LEU A 320 -11.22 -5.45 5.79
C LEU A 320 -12.02 -6.52 6.57
N CYS A 321 -12.15 -6.41 7.89
CA CYS A 321 -12.79 -7.40 8.78
C CYS A 321 -14.31 -7.23 9.04
N GLY A 322 -14.93 -6.13 8.62
CA GLY A 322 -16.38 -5.87 8.79
C GLY A 322 -16.77 -4.49 8.28
N SER A 323 -18.02 -4.03 8.46
CA SER A 323 -18.45 -2.62 8.27
C SER A 323 -19.86 -2.38 8.82
N GLU A 324 -20.36 -1.13 8.78
CA GLU A 324 -21.74 -0.80 9.15
C GLU A 324 -22.75 -1.37 8.14
N ARG A 325 -22.47 -1.30 6.83
CA ARG A 325 -23.35 -1.83 5.78
C ARG A 325 -23.18 -3.32 5.55
N TYR A 326 -21.98 -3.85 5.80
CA TYR A 326 -21.64 -5.27 5.71
C TYR A 326 -21.14 -5.79 7.07
N PRO A 327 -22.02 -5.89 8.10
CA PRO A 327 -21.67 -6.30 9.46
C PRO A 327 -21.52 -7.82 9.59
N VAL A 328 -20.65 -8.39 8.77
CA VAL A 328 -20.25 -9.80 8.75
C VAL A 328 -18.74 -9.87 8.90
N ARG A 329 -18.18 -10.91 9.53
CA ARG A 329 -16.72 -11.03 9.67
C ARG A 329 -16.03 -11.17 8.31
N ASP A 330 -14.86 -10.58 8.11
CA ASP A 330 -13.99 -10.77 6.94
C ASP A 330 -14.70 -10.65 5.56
N PRO A 331 -15.44 -9.56 5.29
CA PRO A 331 -16.16 -9.34 4.04
C PRO A 331 -15.25 -9.38 2.80
N PHE A 332 -14.00 -8.92 2.92
CA PHE A 332 -12.99 -9.01 1.87
C PHE A 332 -12.73 -10.46 1.44
N PHE A 333 -12.45 -11.36 2.38
CA PHE A 333 -12.16 -12.77 2.09
C PHE A 333 -13.38 -13.53 1.55
N LYS A 334 -14.58 -13.15 1.99
CA LYS A 334 -15.83 -13.68 1.44
C LYS A 334 -16.05 -13.21 -0.01
N MET A 335 -15.76 -11.96 -0.32
CA MET A 335 -15.91 -11.43 -1.69
C MET A 335 -15.02 -12.13 -2.72
N LEU A 336 -13.87 -12.70 -2.33
CA LEU A 336 -12.99 -13.51 -3.22
C LEU A 336 -13.69 -14.73 -3.87
N ASN A 337 -14.84 -15.15 -3.35
CA ASN A 337 -15.64 -16.27 -3.89
C ASN A 337 -17.02 -15.82 -4.37
N ARG A 338 -17.37 -14.54 -4.21
CA ARG A 338 -18.65 -13.92 -4.65
C ARG A 338 -18.46 -13.00 -5.86
N SER A 339 -17.28 -13.07 -6.47
CA SER A 339 -16.73 -12.15 -7.47
C SER A 339 -16.01 -12.91 -8.59
N MET A 340 -15.73 -12.24 -9.71
CA MET A 340 -14.80 -12.70 -10.75
C MET A 340 -13.64 -11.70 -10.89
N SER A 341 -13.17 -11.17 -9.76
CA SER A 341 -12.05 -10.23 -9.71
C SER A 341 -10.78 -10.82 -10.32
N THR A 342 -10.15 -10.05 -11.21
CA THR A 342 -8.82 -10.34 -11.75
C THR A 342 -7.71 -9.94 -10.78
N PHE A 343 -8.03 -9.10 -9.79
CA PHE A 343 -7.20 -8.78 -8.64
C PHE A 343 -8.08 -8.23 -7.50
N MET A 344 -7.78 -8.61 -6.25
CA MET A 344 -8.26 -7.97 -5.03
C MET A 344 -7.13 -7.99 -4.01
N ASN A 345 -6.80 -6.85 -3.39
CA ASN A 345 -5.85 -6.81 -2.28
C ASN A 345 -5.97 -5.48 -1.50
N ALA A 346 -5.08 -5.31 -0.52
CA ALA A 346 -4.63 -4.01 -0.03
C ALA A 346 -3.09 -3.98 0.03
N TRP A 347 -2.49 -2.84 0.39
CA TRP A 347 -1.10 -2.76 0.88
C TRP A 347 -0.81 -1.45 1.62
N THR A 348 0.08 -1.53 2.61
CA THR A 348 0.68 -0.39 3.33
C THR A 348 2.13 -0.23 2.89
N ALA A 349 2.44 0.95 2.34
CA ALA A 349 3.79 1.40 2.04
C ALA A 349 4.43 2.05 3.28
N HIS A 350 5.43 2.91 3.10
CA HIS A 350 6.06 3.61 4.22
C HIS A 350 5.18 4.72 4.82
N ASP A 351 4.39 5.41 4.00
CA ASP A 351 3.57 6.57 4.41
C ASP A 351 2.21 6.68 3.72
N TYR A 352 1.76 5.62 3.04
CA TYR A 352 0.42 5.53 2.45
C TYR A 352 -0.09 4.09 2.42
N THR A 353 -1.41 3.92 2.49
CA THR A 353 -2.11 2.62 2.39
C THR A 353 -3.10 2.68 1.22
N GLN A 354 -3.21 1.60 0.44
CA GLN A 354 -4.13 1.53 -0.71
C GLN A 354 -4.94 0.23 -0.73
N TYR A 355 -6.13 0.31 -1.30
CA TYR A 355 -7.12 -0.76 -1.42
C TYR A 355 -7.57 -0.86 -2.88
N PRO A 356 -6.90 -1.68 -3.71
CA PRO A 356 -7.23 -1.81 -5.12
C PRO A 356 -7.79 -3.18 -5.51
N PHE A 357 -8.71 -3.14 -6.47
CA PHE A 357 -9.20 -4.33 -7.17
C PHE A 357 -9.25 -4.10 -8.68
N SER A 358 -9.38 -5.18 -9.44
CA SER A 358 -9.76 -5.15 -10.85
C SER A 358 -10.67 -6.31 -11.21
N THR A 359 -11.54 -6.12 -12.21
CA THR A 359 -12.48 -7.13 -12.70
C THR A 359 -12.90 -6.79 -14.13
N GLN A 360 -13.27 -7.80 -14.92
CA GLN A 360 -13.82 -7.61 -16.27
C GLN A 360 -15.36 -7.53 -16.29
N ASN A 361 -16.03 -7.77 -15.16
CA ASN A 361 -17.49 -7.74 -15.07
C ASN A 361 -17.96 -6.40 -14.47
N ALA A 362 -18.85 -5.69 -15.17
CA ALA A 362 -19.31 -4.36 -14.79
C ALA A 362 -20.16 -4.33 -13.50
N LYS A 363 -20.95 -5.38 -13.23
CA LYS A 363 -21.72 -5.57 -11.99
C LYS A 363 -20.80 -5.92 -10.81
N ASP A 364 -19.81 -6.76 -11.07
CA ASP A 364 -18.75 -7.09 -10.11
C ASP A 364 -17.97 -5.85 -9.68
N TYR A 365 -17.70 -4.94 -10.63
CA TYR A 365 -17.04 -3.68 -10.33
C TYR A 365 -17.84 -2.81 -9.36
N GLU A 366 -19.17 -2.71 -9.54
CA GLU A 366 -20.04 -2.03 -8.58
C GLU A 366 -20.09 -2.77 -7.23
N ASN A 367 -20.19 -4.10 -7.23
CA ASN A 367 -20.19 -4.91 -6.00
C ASN A 367 -18.92 -4.65 -5.16
N LEU A 368 -17.75 -4.79 -5.78
CA LEU A 368 -16.45 -4.59 -5.14
C LEU A 368 -16.24 -3.14 -4.72
N GLN A 369 -16.63 -2.14 -5.53
CA GLN A 369 -16.55 -0.72 -5.15
C GLN A 369 -17.41 -0.42 -3.92
N ASN A 370 -18.60 -1.00 -3.83
CA ASN A 370 -19.47 -0.80 -2.66
C ASN A 370 -18.89 -1.40 -1.38
N VAL A 371 -18.24 -2.56 -1.44
CA VAL A 371 -17.58 -3.16 -0.26
C VAL A 371 -16.32 -2.38 0.12
N TYR A 372 -15.42 -2.10 -0.84
CA TYR A 372 -14.15 -1.38 -0.60
C TYR A 372 -14.31 0.05 -0.06
N LEU A 373 -15.48 0.68 -0.19
CA LEU A 373 -15.78 2.01 0.32
C LEU A 373 -16.38 2.02 1.75
N ASP A 374 -16.69 0.87 2.34
CA ASP A 374 -17.47 0.74 3.58
C ASP A 374 -16.67 0.13 4.76
N SER A 375 -15.63 -0.66 4.46
CA SER A 375 -14.87 -1.56 5.36
C SER A 375 -14.37 -0.92 6.69
N LEU A 376 -14.94 -1.30 7.84
CA LEU A 376 -14.63 -0.88 9.22
C LEU A 376 -15.08 -1.90 10.33
N ASP A 377 -14.21 -2.75 10.90
CA ASP A 377 -14.40 -3.35 12.26
C ASP A 377 -13.06 -3.72 12.94
N PHE A 378 -12.95 -3.63 14.27
CA PHE A 378 -11.68 -3.47 15.00
C PHE A 378 -11.24 -4.65 15.89
N ARG A 379 -11.63 -5.90 15.57
CA ARG A 379 -11.71 -6.98 16.58
C ARG A 379 -10.74 -8.17 16.50
N GLN A 380 -10.05 -8.39 15.37
CA GLN A 380 -9.30 -9.65 15.13
C GLN A 380 -7.82 -9.45 14.80
N GLU A 381 -7.50 -8.60 13.81
CA GLU A 381 -6.15 -8.44 13.29
C GLU A 381 -5.32 -7.47 14.16
N GLY A 382 -4.00 -7.67 14.24
CA GLY A 382 -3.09 -6.91 15.10
C GLY A 382 -2.29 -7.82 16.03
N TRP A 383 -2.45 -7.64 17.35
CA TRP A 383 -1.82 -8.46 18.37
C TRP A 383 -2.76 -8.72 19.55
N ARG A 384 -2.51 -9.79 20.33
CA ARG A 384 -3.17 -10.07 21.61
C ARG A 384 -2.25 -10.86 22.55
N LEU A 385 -2.57 -10.86 23.85
CA LEU A 385 -2.11 -11.88 24.78
C LEU A 385 -3.10 -13.06 24.76
N GLU A 386 -2.60 -14.24 24.45
CA GLU A 386 -3.38 -15.48 24.37
C GLU A 386 -2.64 -16.59 25.11
N ARG A 387 -3.38 -17.58 25.63
CA ARG A 387 -2.80 -18.77 26.26
C ARG A 387 -2.41 -19.80 25.21
N SER A 388 -1.31 -20.52 25.44
CA SER A 388 -0.85 -21.58 24.54
C SER A 388 -1.86 -22.73 24.42
N ASP A 389 -2.68 -22.96 25.44
CA ASP A 389 -3.93 -23.71 25.34
C ASP A 389 -5.07 -22.87 25.96
N PRO A 390 -5.99 -22.30 25.14
CA PRO A 390 -7.14 -21.54 25.64
C PRO A 390 -8.14 -22.31 26.51
N SER A 391 -8.03 -23.64 26.58
CA SER A 391 -8.83 -24.52 27.44
C SER A 391 -8.16 -24.85 28.79
N ASP A 392 -6.83 -24.77 28.88
CA ASP A 392 -6.07 -24.96 30.12
C ASP A 392 -5.72 -23.63 30.79
N SER A 393 -6.30 -23.41 31.98
CA SER A 393 -6.05 -22.22 32.82
C SER A 393 -4.67 -22.19 33.47
N THR A 394 -3.88 -23.25 33.36
CA THR A 394 -2.48 -23.33 33.82
C THR A 394 -1.46 -23.10 32.71
N SER A 395 -1.89 -23.06 31.43
CA SER A 395 -1.01 -22.87 30.29
C SER A 395 -0.48 -21.44 30.17
N ALA A 396 0.69 -21.29 29.52
CA ALA A 396 1.47 -20.06 29.48
C ALA A 396 0.94 -19.06 28.42
N TYR A 397 1.15 -17.76 28.65
CA TYR A 397 0.78 -16.73 27.68
C TYR A 397 1.83 -16.54 26.57
N GLN A 398 1.35 -16.22 25.38
CA GLN A 398 2.11 -15.95 24.17
C GLN A 398 1.59 -14.68 23.46
N MET A 399 2.34 -14.19 22.47
CA MET A 399 1.96 -13.11 21.56
C MET A 399 1.85 -13.64 20.12
N LYS A 400 1.05 -12.97 19.27
CA LYS A 400 0.91 -13.25 17.83
C LYS A 400 1.07 -11.94 17.04
N GLY A 401 1.86 -11.96 15.93
CA GLY A 401 2.11 -10.84 15.00
C GLY A 401 3.58 -10.42 14.85
N ARG A 402 4.07 -10.14 13.62
CA ARG A 402 5.47 -9.69 13.30
C ARG A 402 5.59 -8.94 11.95
N ALA A 403 6.51 -7.97 11.81
CA ALA A 403 7.05 -7.45 10.53
C ALA A 403 8.52 -6.88 10.65
N GLU A 404 9.01 -5.98 9.77
CA GLU A 404 10.45 -5.83 9.42
C GLU A 404 11.01 -4.37 9.29
N GLN A 405 12.33 -4.15 9.50
CA GLN A 405 12.98 -2.86 9.86
C GLN A 405 13.45 -1.89 8.72
N GLN A 406 14.13 -0.77 9.07
CA GLN A 406 14.16 0.49 8.28
C GLN A 406 15.49 1.31 8.26
N LEU A 407 15.49 2.54 7.68
CA LEU A 407 16.71 3.23 7.22
C LEU A 407 16.83 4.79 7.31
N TYR A 408 15.80 5.59 7.67
CA TYR A 408 15.89 7.08 7.55
C TYR A 408 15.45 7.87 8.81
N PRO A 409 16.37 8.52 9.57
CA PRO A 409 16.00 9.31 10.75
C PRO A 409 15.23 10.61 10.45
N ASP A 410 14.69 11.23 11.51
CA ASP A 410 14.06 12.56 11.55
C ASP A 410 12.80 12.74 10.66
N THR A 411 12.24 11.65 10.14
CA THR A 411 11.02 11.64 9.32
C THR A 411 10.13 10.45 9.66
N THR A 412 8.92 10.37 9.07
CA THR A 412 8.06 9.18 9.21
C THR A 412 8.74 7.88 8.75
N TYR A 413 9.75 7.98 7.88
CA TYR A 413 10.57 6.86 7.38
C TYR A 413 11.63 6.35 8.39
N GLN A 414 11.56 6.80 9.65
CA GLN A 414 12.27 6.22 10.80
C GLN A 414 11.43 5.19 11.58
N TYR A 415 10.13 5.11 11.28
CA TYR A 415 9.17 4.23 11.93
C TYR A 415 8.72 3.09 11.02
N VAL A 416 8.77 1.88 11.55
CA VAL A 416 8.40 0.67 10.82
C VAL A 416 6.89 0.63 10.58
N SER A 417 6.45 1.03 9.39
CA SER A 417 5.03 1.10 9.02
C SER A 417 4.32 -0.26 9.01
N GLY A 418 5.06 -1.35 8.74
CA GLY A 418 4.55 -2.72 8.87
C GLY A 418 4.41 -3.21 10.31
N GLY A 419 5.05 -2.52 11.26
CA GLY A 419 5.24 -2.93 12.66
C GLY A 419 6.58 -3.62 12.93
N ASP A 420 7.32 -3.13 13.92
CA ASP A 420 8.46 -3.86 14.47
C ASP A 420 7.94 -4.81 15.57
N PRO A 421 8.34 -6.10 15.62
CA PRO A 421 7.82 -7.06 16.60
C PRO A 421 8.01 -6.62 18.06
N ALA A 422 9.03 -5.80 18.34
CA ALA A 422 9.29 -5.28 19.68
C ALA A 422 8.38 -4.09 20.07
N TYR A 423 7.61 -3.53 19.12
CA TYR A 423 6.76 -2.35 19.32
C TYR A 423 5.30 -2.56 18.92
N ILE A 424 4.98 -3.55 18.07
CA ILE A 424 3.60 -4.00 17.81
C ILE A 424 2.80 -4.19 19.12
N PRO A 425 3.34 -4.85 20.17
CA PRO A 425 2.63 -5.04 21.44
C PRO A 425 2.36 -3.77 22.26
N ASP A 426 2.83 -2.60 21.83
CA ASP A 426 2.52 -1.30 22.47
C ASP A 426 1.36 -0.57 21.79
N LEU A 427 0.79 -1.12 20.70
CA LEU A 427 -0.41 -0.56 20.07
C LEU A 427 -1.66 -0.77 20.93
N THR A 428 -2.34 0.31 21.27
CA THR A 428 -3.68 0.30 21.87
C THR A 428 -4.79 0.41 20.82
N HIS A 429 -5.98 -0.08 21.16
CA HIS A 429 -7.19 0.08 20.34
C HIS A 429 -7.57 1.57 20.17
N GLU A 430 -7.32 2.38 21.20
CA GLU A 430 -7.54 3.82 21.21
C GLU A 430 -6.64 4.54 20.19
N GLN A 431 -5.36 4.16 20.09
CA GLN A 431 -4.45 4.65 19.04
C GLN A 431 -4.90 4.21 17.65
N LEU A 432 -5.31 2.94 17.47
CA LEU A 432 -5.79 2.41 16.19
C LEU A 432 -7.02 3.16 15.67
N VAL A 433 -8.02 3.39 16.54
CA VAL A 433 -9.24 4.17 16.22
C VAL A 433 -8.92 5.65 15.99
N HIS A 434 -8.03 6.26 16.79
CA HIS A 434 -7.60 7.64 16.58
C HIS A 434 -6.85 7.83 15.24
N PHE A 435 -5.95 6.91 14.91
CA PHE A 435 -5.22 6.91 13.65
C PHE A 435 -6.17 6.74 12.45
N HIS A 436 -7.16 5.86 12.57
CA HIS A 436 -8.24 5.72 11.59
C HIS A 436 -8.96 7.07 11.35
N HIS A 437 -9.56 7.66 12.39
CA HIS A 437 -10.28 8.94 12.26
C HIS A 437 -9.42 10.07 11.68
N THR A 438 -8.11 10.08 11.97
CA THR A 438 -7.17 11.11 11.51
C THR A 438 -6.69 10.90 10.07
N ARG A 439 -6.58 9.65 9.60
CA ARG A 439 -5.99 9.32 8.28
C ARG A 439 -7.00 8.93 7.20
N TYR A 440 -8.13 8.33 7.55
CA TYR A 440 -9.06 7.73 6.58
C TYR A 440 -10.19 8.66 6.11
N HIS A 441 -10.16 9.93 6.51
CA HIS A 441 -11.12 10.92 6.03
C HIS A 441 -10.99 11.15 4.50
N PRO A 442 -12.08 11.24 3.71
CA PRO A 442 -12.02 11.35 2.25
C PRO A 442 -11.18 12.51 1.70
N SER A 443 -10.98 13.59 2.46
CA SER A 443 -10.09 14.70 2.07
C SER A 443 -8.62 14.26 1.92
N ASN A 444 -8.19 13.23 2.66
CA ASN A 444 -6.86 12.63 2.54
C ASN A 444 -6.79 11.56 1.43
N ALA A 445 -7.91 11.20 0.81
CA ALA A 445 -7.98 10.12 -0.17
C ALA A 445 -7.40 10.50 -1.54
N ARG A 446 -6.93 9.48 -2.26
CA ARG A 446 -6.62 9.48 -3.69
C ARG A 446 -7.38 8.31 -4.33
N ILE A 447 -8.24 8.60 -5.30
CA ILE A 447 -9.08 7.62 -5.98
C ILE A 447 -8.56 7.41 -7.40
N TYR A 448 -8.08 6.22 -7.72
CA TYR A 448 -7.73 5.83 -9.09
C TYR A 448 -8.85 4.98 -9.69
N SER A 449 -9.13 5.16 -10.98
CA SER A 449 -10.04 4.30 -11.71
C SER A 449 -9.65 4.14 -13.18
N LEU A 450 -9.88 2.98 -13.77
CA LEU A 450 -9.77 2.75 -15.21
C LEU A 450 -10.99 1.97 -15.71
N TRP A 451 -11.66 2.48 -16.75
CA TRP A 451 -12.67 1.78 -17.56
C TRP A 451 -12.95 2.56 -18.87
N PRO A 452 -13.55 1.95 -19.92
CA PRO A 452 -13.90 2.66 -21.15
C PRO A 452 -15.08 3.62 -20.98
N ARG A 453 -14.97 4.88 -21.44
CA ARG A 453 -16.02 5.92 -21.33
C ARG A 453 -17.43 5.53 -21.81
N HIS A 454 -17.54 4.54 -22.68
CA HIS A 454 -18.84 4.07 -23.18
C HIS A 454 -19.63 3.27 -22.15
N GLU A 455 -18.97 2.67 -21.15
CA GLU A 455 -19.61 1.96 -20.06
C GLU A 455 -19.88 2.91 -18.88
N ARG A 456 -21.17 3.22 -18.67
CA ARG A 456 -21.61 4.14 -17.61
C ARG A 456 -21.84 3.42 -16.30
N LEU A 457 -20.76 3.09 -15.60
CA LEU A 457 -20.84 2.85 -14.17
C LEU A 457 -20.99 4.20 -13.45
N GLN A 458 -21.98 4.28 -12.55
CA GLN A 458 -22.14 5.46 -11.70
C GLN A 458 -21.02 5.46 -10.66
N PRO A 459 -20.33 6.59 -10.42
CA PRO A 459 -19.55 6.76 -9.20
C PRO A 459 -20.35 6.36 -7.96
N GLY A 460 -19.74 5.61 -7.03
CA GLY A 460 -20.22 5.38 -5.66
C GLY A 460 -20.22 6.66 -4.82
N SER A 461 -20.85 7.73 -5.33
CA SER A 461 -20.75 9.09 -4.81
C SER A 461 -21.38 9.24 -3.44
N LYS A 462 -22.41 8.44 -3.09
CA LYS A 462 -23.13 8.50 -1.81
C LYS A 462 -22.19 8.58 -0.61
N THR A 463 -21.34 7.56 -0.43
CA THR A 463 -20.40 7.45 0.69
C THR A 463 -19.48 8.67 0.77
N VAL A 464 -18.98 9.17 -0.36
CA VAL A 464 -18.10 10.34 -0.39
C VAL A 464 -18.87 11.66 -0.16
N THR A 465 -20.15 11.73 -0.56
CA THR A 465 -21.00 12.92 -0.40
C THR A 465 -21.51 13.16 1.00
N GLU A 466 -21.40 12.20 1.92
CA GLU A 466 -21.91 12.33 3.30
C GLU A 466 -20.94 13.10 4.21
N PHE A 467 -19.63 13.02 3.96
CA PHE A 467 -18.57 13.71 4.72
C PHE A 467 -18.44 15.21 4.41
N GLY A 468 -18.12 16.02 5.41
CA GLY A 468 -17.72 17.42 5.23
C GLY A 468 -16.29 17.58 4.68
N PRO A 469 -15.82 18.80 4.42
CA PRO A 469 -14.40 19.06 4.22
C PRO A 469 -13.65 18.99 5.55
N ILE A 470 -12.51 18.29 5.57
CA ILE A 470 -11.46 18.44 6.60
C ILE A 470 -10.17 18.78 5.85
N GLU A 471 -9.28 19.56 6.46
CA GLU A 471 -7.99 19.87 5.86
C GLU A 471 -7.15 18.59 5.73
N SER A 472 -6.68 18.28 4.53
CA SER A 472 -5.84 17.10 4.30
C SER A 472 -4.47 17.31 4.93
N VAL A 473 -3.95 16.34 5.69
CA VAL A 473 -2.60 16.40 6.29
C VAL A 473 -1.54 16.39 5.20
N GLY A 474 -1.21 17.58 4.69
CA GLY A 474 -0.40 17.76 3.49
C GLY A 474 1.09 17.56 3.72
N SER A 475 1.79 17.00 2.73
CA SER A 475 3.25 17.05 2.68
C SER A 475 3.69 18.40 2.07
N PRO A 476 4.50 19.22 2.76
CA PRO A 476 4.82 20.58 2.32
C PRO A 476 5.85 20.60 1.18
N ASP A 477 5.68 21.51 0.21
CA ASP A 477 6.59 21.84 -0.91
C ASP A 477 6.84 20.83 -2.05
N LYS A 478 6.80 21.39 -3.28
CA LYS A 478 6.83 20.71 -4.57
C LYS A 478 8.25 20.62 -5.15
N GLN A 479 8.70 19.41 -5.51
CA GLN A 479 9.74 19.23 -6.55
C GLN A 479 9.46 17.97 -7.38
N THR A 480 8.86 18.14 -8.57
CA THR A 480 8.78 17.06 -9.55
C THR A 480 10.18 16.70 -10.04
N LYS A 481 10.57 15.43 -9.91
CA LYS A 481 11.79 14.88 -10.52
C LYS A 481 11.44 13.62 -11.30
N PHE A 482 11.62 13.68 -12.62
CA PHE A 482 11.68 12.50 -13.46
C PHE A 482 13.04 11.84 -13.27
N SER A 483 13.05 10.52 -13.11
CA SER A 483 14.23 9.73 -12.74
C SER A 483 14.46 8.61 -13.76
N VAL A 484 15.72 8.41 -14.13
CA VAL A 484 16.17 7.23 -14.87
C VAL A 484 17.07 6.41 -13.95
N SER A 485 16.71 5.14 -13.74
CA SER A 485 17.46 4.21 -12.91
C SER A 485 18.08 3.13 -13.78
N TYR A 486 19.40 3.15 -13.90
CA TYR A 486 20.17 2.01 -14.39
C TYR A 486 21.43 1.86 -13.56
N LEU A 487 21.67 0.64 -13.08
CA LEU A 487 23.01 0.17 -12.80
C LEU A 487 23.68 0.00 -14.18
N THR A 488 24.79 0.68 -14.41
CA THR A 488 25.58 0.51 -15.63
C THR A 488 26.24 -0.86 -15.61
N ASN A 489 26.52 -1.42 -16.79
CA ASN A 489 27.31 -2.64 -16.84
C ASN A 489 28.71 -2.41 -16.23
N ASP A 490 29.26 -1.19 -16.36
CA ASP A 490 30.50 -0.79 -15.70
C ASP A 490 30.45 -1.03 -14.17
N LEU A 491 29.31 -0.80 -13.49
CA LEU A 491 29.14 -1.10 -12.04
C LEU A 491 29.08 -2.61 -11.74
N ARG A 492 28.69 -3.46 -12.69
CA ARG A 492 28.79 -4.92 -12.55
C ARG A 492 30.22 -5.38 -12.76
N ASP A 493 30.85 -4.87 -13.83
CA ASP A 493 32.22 -5.15 -14.22
C ASP A 493 33.21 -4.79 -13.09
N ALA A 494 32.97 -3.67 -12.38
CA ALA A 494 33.83 -3.14 -11.33
C ALA A 494 33.54 -3.63 -9.89
N LEU A 495 32.50 -4.46 -9.68
CA LEU A 495 32.09 -4.93 -8.34
C LEU A 495 31.90 -6.46 -8.26
N ILE A 496 31.09 -7.03 -9.18
CA ILE A 496 30.70 -8.44 -9.18
C ILE A 496 31.68 -9.27 -10.03
N ASP A 497 31.93 -8.86 -11.28
CA ASP A 497 32.87 -9.59 -12.14
C ASP A 497 34.33 -9.47 -11.64
N SER A 498 34.62 -8.42 -10.86
CA SER A 498 35.87 -8.27 -10.09
C SER A 498 35.90 -9.06 -8.76
N GLN A 499 34.89 -9.88 -8.47
CA GLN A 499 34.84 -10.84 -7.35
C GLN A 499 34.99 -10.21 -5.94
N ILE A 500 34.46 -9.00 -5.73
CA ILE A 500 34.52 -8.31 -4.41
C ILE A 500 33.35 -8.76 -3.49
N GLY A 501 32.26 -9.24 -4.10
CA GLY A 501 31.11 -9.88 -3.44
C GLY A 501 30.43 -10.84 -4.42
N SER A 502 29.49 -11.65 -3.94
CA SER A 502 28.81 -12.65 -4.78
C SER A 502 27.73 -12.04 -5.69
N ASP A 503 27.07 -10.98 -5.24
CA ASP A 503 25.97 -10.30 -5.92
C ASP A 503 25.74 -8.90 -5.31
N TYR A 504 24.85 -8.08 -5.86
CA TYR A 504 24.42 -6.80 -5.29
C TYR A 504 23.68 -6.96 -3.96
N SER A 505 23.74 -5.93 -3.10
CA SER A 505 22.89 -5.87 -1.90
C SER A 505 21.41 -5.71 -2.28
N SER A 506 20.50 -6.25 -1.48
CA SER A 506 19.05 -6.27 -1.73
C SER A 506 18.39 -4.90 -1.95
N ASN A 507 19.03 -3.81 -1.51
CA ASN A 507 18.55 -2.44 -1.70
C ASN A 507 19.17 -1.70 -2.91
N THR A 508 20.09 -2.34 -3.66
CA THR A 508 20.84 -1.71 -4.75
C THR A 508 19.95 -1.34 -5.94
N GLY A 509 20.17 -0.14 -6.49
CA GLY A 509 19.30 0.50 -7.48
C GLY A 509 18.57 1.71 -6.91
N TYR A 510 17.52 2.17 -7.60
CA TYR A 510 16.75 3.36 -7.24
C TYR A 510 15.49 3.01 -6.46
N SER A 511 15.26 3.69 -5.33
CA SER A 511 14.03 3.61 -4.55
C SER A 511 13.17 4.85 -4.78
N PRO A 512 12.06 4.74 -5.54
CA PRO A 512 11.04 5.79 -5.66
C PRO A 512 10.04 5.78 -4.49
N PHE A 513 10.17 4.86 -3.52
CA PHE A 513 9.13 4.55 -2.53
C PHE A 513 9.03 5.55 -1.36
N THR A 514 10.00 6.46 -1.23
CA THR A 514 10.03 7.53 -0.23
C THR A 514 10.03 8.90 -0.91
N ARG A 515 9.42 9.91 -0.27
CA ARG A 515 9.30 11.28 -0.81
C ARG A 515 10.64 11.89 -1.22
N GLN A 516 11.69 11.61 -0.46
CA GLN A 516 13.06 11.77 -0.92
C GLN A 516 13.52 10.42 -1.47
N THR A 517 13.59 10.32 -2.79
CA THR A 517 13.97 9.08 -3.48
C THR A 517 15.48 8.86 -3.39
N SER A 518 15.91 7.64 -3.08
CA SER A 518 17.33 7.29 -2.93
C SER A 518 17.85 6.42 -4.07
N LEU A 519 19.18 6.32 -4.19
CA LEU A 519 19.84 5.24 -4.91
C LEU A 519 20.86 4.61 -3.95
N SER A 520 20.83 3.28 -3.84
CA SER A 520 21.86 2.51 -3.15
C SER A 520 22.74 1.78 -4.15
N VAL A 521 24.01 1.56 -3.80
CA VAL A 521 24.89 0.59 -4.45
C VAL A 521 25.70 -0.10 -3.36
N GLY A 522 25.62 -1.42 -3.32
CA GLY A 522 26.33 -2.27 -2.36
C GLY A 522 26.38 -3.71 -2.86
N LEU A 523 27.04 -4.58 -2.08
CA LEU A 523 27.21 -6.00 -2.38
C LEU A 523 26.72 -6.86 -1.21
N GLN A 524 26.50 -8.14 -1.50
CA GLN A 524 26.35 -9.22 -0.52
C GLN A 524 27.46 -10.27 -0.73
N GLY A 525 27.68 -11.15 0.26
CA GLY A 525 28.70 -12.21 0.19
C GLY A 525 30.16 -11.72 0.18
N LEU A 526 30.42 -10.50 0.65
CA LEU A 526 31.77 -9.93 0.81
C LEU A 526 32.44 -10.37 2.12
N ALA A 527 33.77 -10.27 2.18
CA ALA A 527 34.54 -10.40 3.42
C ALA A 527 34.89 -9.03 4.02
N ASP A 528 34.94 -8.93 5.35
CA ASP A 528 35.14 -7.68 6.11
C ASP A 528 36.32 -6.84 5.61
N LYS A 529 37.43 -7.50 5.23
CA LYS A 529 38.65 -6.88 4.71
C LYS A 529 38.45 -6.12 3.39
N ASP A 530 37.44 -6.47 2.61
CA ASP A 530 37.21 -5.96 1.26
C ASP A 530 36.16 -4.83 1.23
N ILE A 531 35.51 -4.52 2.37
CA ILE A 531 34.57 -3.39 2.53
C ILE A 531 35.14 -2.07 1.99
N PRO A 532 36.41 -1.67 2.26
CA PRO A 532 36.96 -0.41 1.73
C PRO A 532 37.17 -0.42 0.22
N LEU A 533 37.36 -1.60 -0.38
CA LEU A 533 37.58 -1.75 -1.83
C LEU A 533 36.28 -1.53 -2.61
N VAL A 534 35.13 -1.93 -2.04
CA VAL A 534 33.79 -1.62 -2.58
C VAL A 534 33.59 -0.10 -2.70
N GLU A 535 33.90 0.65 -1.64
CA GLU A 535 33.75 2.12 -1.63
C GLU A 535 34.61 2.81 -2.68
N GLN A 536 35.85 2.36 -2.86
CA GLN A 536 36.74 2.85 -3.91
C GLN A 536 36.14 2.59 -5.31
N ARG A 537 35.74 1.34 -5.59
CA ARG A 537 35.24 0.95 -6.92
C ARG A 537 33.94 1.64 -7.32
N ILE A 538 33.02 1.84 -6.38
CA ILE A 538 31.80 2.62 -6.63
C ILE A 538 32.16 4.04 -7.08
N GLY A 539 33.13 4.69 -6.41
CA GLY A 539 33.58 6.04 -6.75
C GLY A 539 34.26 6.17 -8.12
N GLU A 540 35.02 5.15 -8.54
CA GLU A 540 35.74 5.14 -9.83
C GLU A 540 34.83 4.95 -11.06
N THR A 541 33.62 4.42 -10.87
CA THR A 541 32.89 3.74 -11.96
C THR A 541 31.75 4.55 -12.61
N PHE A 542 31.12 5.48 -11.89
CA PHE A 542 29.91 6.21 -12.34
C PHE A 542 30.07 7.13 -13.58
N ALA A 543 31.23 7.16 -14.24
CA ALA A 543 31.58 8.16 -15.26
C ALA A 543 31.27 7.77 -16.73
N LYS A 544 30.39 6.79 -17.00
CA LYS A 544 30.27 6.18 -18.35
C LYS A 544 28.84 5.77 -18.77
N ARG A 545 28.61 5.90 -20.10
CA ARG A 545 27.55 5.33 -20.96
C ARG A 545 26.10 5.79 -20.68
N VAL A 546 25.40 6.18 -21.76
CA VAL A 546 24.05 6.78 -21.71
C VAL A 546 23.07 6.13 -22.72
N ASP A 547 23.46 5.96 -23.98
CA ASP A 547 22.48 5.80 -25.07
C ASP A 547 21.65 4.52 -25.03
N ALA A 548 22.26 3.40 -24.62
CA ALA A 548 21.60 2.10 -24.52
C ALA A 548 20.51 2.06 -23.43
N ALA A 549 20.51 3.00 -22.47
CA ALA A 549 19.45 3.16 -21.49
C ALA A 549 18.15 3.67 -22.15
N LEU A 550 18.26 4.64 -23.06
CA LEU A 550 17.11 5.35 -23.63
C LEU A 550 16.22 4.45 -24.49
N ALA A 551 16.83 3.56 -25.27
CA ALA A 551 16.12 2.57 -26.08
C ALA A 551 15.28 1.59 -25.23
N GLY A 552 15.83 1.15 -24.09
CA GLY A 552 15.15 0.27 -23.15
C GLY A 552 13.90 0.89 -22.53
N ILE A 553 13.95 2.17 -22.15
CA ILE A 553 12.78 2.91 -21.62
C ILE A 553 11.64 2.93 -22.65
N GLU A 554 11.93 3.33 -23.90
CA GLU A 554 10.91 3.44 -24.95
C GLU A 554 10.23 2.11 -25.27
N LEU A 555 10.96 1.00 -25.18
CA LEU A 555 10.42 -0.34 -25.48
C LEU A 555 9.60 -0.90 -24.32
N ALA A 556 9.99 -0.65 -23.07
CA ALA A 556 9.19 -0.97 -21.89
C ALA A 556 7.80 -0.31 -21.93
N TYR A 557 7.71 0.97 -22.31
CA TYR A 557 6.44 1.70 -22.43
C TYR A 557 5.59 1.31 -23.66
N LYS A 558 6.13 0.54 -24.63
CA LYS A 558 5.37 0.01 -25.78
C LYS A 558 4.72 -1.35 -25.49
N HIS A 559 5.21 -2.08 -24.47
CA HIS A 559 4.79 -3.44 -24.12
C HIS A 559 3.35 -3.49 -23.55
N LYS A 560 2.57 -4.50 -23.94
CA LYS A 560 1.17 -4.69 -23.49
C LYS A 560 1.05 -5.79 -22.42
N THR A 561 0.90 -5.39 -21.16
CA THR A 561 0.50 -6.29 -20.06
C THR A 561 -1.04 -6.44 -19.98
N ALA A 562 -1.53 -7.53 -19.38
CA ALA A 562 -2.97 -7.70 -19.07
C ALA A 562 -3.43 -6.89 -17.84
N ASN A 563 -2.49 -6.55 -16.96
CA ASN A 563 -2.75 -5.82 -15.72
C ASN A 563 -2.39 -4.33 -15.86
N PHE A 564 -2.56 -3.76 -17.06
CA PHE A 564 -2.08 -2.43 -17.43
C PHE A 564 -2.52 -1.35 -16.42
N GLY A 565 -3.82 -1.30 -16.08
CA GLY A 565 -4.34 -0.31 -15.13
C GLY A 565 -3.78 -0.47 -13.71
N MET A 566 -3.51 -1.70 -13.26
CA MET A 566 -2.92 -1.98 -11.96
C MET A 566 -1.44 -1.59 -11.91
N SER A 567 -0.68 -1.89 -12.96
CA SER A 567 0.71 -1.43 -13.11
C SER A 567 0.79 0.10 -13.19
N LEU A 568 -0.12 0.74 -13.94
CA LEU A 568 -0.18 2.19 -14.08
C LEU A 568 -0.49 2.86 -12.74
N MET A 569 -1.52 2.39 -12.03
CA MET A 569 -1.88 2.89 -10.70
C MET A 569 -0.68 2.82 -9.74
N LYS A 570 -0.05 1.64 -9.61
CA LYS A 570 1.15 1.45 -8.78
C LYS A 570 2.30 2.41 -9.14
N SER A 571 2.51 2.69 -10.42
CA SER A 571 3.56 3.62 -10.89
C SER A 571 3.30 5.10 -10.56
N LEU A 572 2.03 5.46 -10.29
CA LEU A 572 1.61 6.83 -10.00
C LEU A 572 1.48 7.10 -8.49
N SER A 573 1.14 6.07 -7.69
CA SER A 573 0.76 6.20 -6.27
C SER A 573 1.69 7.09 -5.46
N THR A 574 2.98 6.71 -5.34
CA THR A 574 3.91 7.38 -4.43
C THR A 574 4.07 8.86 -4.74
N GLY A 575 4.36 9.20 -6.00
CA GLY A 575 4.49 10.59 -6.44
C GLY A 575 3.21 11.40 -6.23
N TRP A 576 2.04 10.79 -6.40
CA TRP A 576 0.75 11.47 -6.21
C TRP A 576 0.39 11.70 -4.73
N PHE A 577 0.75 10.79 -3.82
CA PHE A 577 0.71 11.05 -2.37
C PHE A 577 1.72 12.13 -1.96
N HIS A 578 2.84 12.26 -2.66
CA HIS A 578 3.86 13.28 -2.44
C HIS A 578 3.65 14.59 -3.24
N GLY A 579 2.48 14.77 -3.84
CA GLY A 579 2.04 16.04 -4.43
C GLY A 579 2.48 16.31 -5.87
N VAL A 580 3.03 15.32 -6.58
CA VAL A 580 3.27 15.38 -8.04
C VAL A 580 1.94 15.23 -8.78
N ASP A 581 1.74 15.95 -9.89
CA ASP A 581 0.58 15.72 -10.77
C ASP A 581 0.75 14.36 -11.47
N PRO A 582 -0.14 13.37 -11.25
CA PRO A 582 -0.01 12.07 -11.89
C PRO A 582 -0.07 12.16 -13.42
N VAL A 583 -0.69 13.21 -13.98
CA VAL A 583 -0.72 13.47 -15.42
C VAL A 583 0.67 13.80 -15.99
N ASP A 584 1.63 14.28 -15.18
CA ASP A 584 2.99 14.58 -15.66
C ASP A 584 3.87 13.33 -15.78
N TYR A 585 3.58 12.25 -15.04
CA TYR A 585 4.20 10.93 -15.29
C TYR A 585 3.68 10.31 -16.59
N LEU A 586 2.39 10.48 -16.90
CA LEU A 586 1.76 9.92 -18.11
C LEU A 586 2.29 10.54 -19.42
N LYS A 587 2.94 11.72 -19.36
CA LYS A 587 3.61 12.39 -20.48
C LYS A 587 4.95 11.74 -20.83
N VAL A 588 4.96 10.43 -21.05
CA VAL A 588 6.17 9.64 -21.31
C VAL A 588 6.96 10.19 -22.50
N SER A 589 6.27 10.47 -23.61
CA SER A 589 6.89 10.99 -24.83
C SER A 589 7.54 12.37 -24.62
N ASP A 590 6.87 13.30 -23.93
CA ASP A 590 7.40 14.64 -23.64
C ASP A 590 8.61 14.58 -22.70
N ASN A 591 8.55 13.73 -21.67
CA ASN A 591 9.66 13.54 -20.73
C ASN A 591 10.90 12.93 -21.41
N ILE A 592 10.72 11.97 -22.32
CA ILE A 592 11.80 11.39 -23.12
C ILE A 592 12.36 12.41 -24.13
N ALA A 593 11.50 13.19 -24.78
CA ALA A 593 11.94 14.24 -25.71
C ALA A 593 12.76 15.34 -25.00
N ARG A 594 12.30 15.81 -23.82
CA ARG A 594 13.06 16.73 -22.98
C ARG A 594 14.41 16.14 -22.58
N MET A 595 14.42 14.91 -22.07
CA MET A 595 15.66 14.23 -21.66
C MET A 595 16.66 14.06 -22.83
N ARG A 596 16.19 13.75 -24.05
CA ARG A 596 17.05 13.70 -25.24
C ARG A 596 17.69 15.07 -25.53
N ALA A 597 16.90 16.13 -25.51
CA ALA A 597 17.41 17.50 -25.68
C ALA A 597 18.34 17.95 -24.53
N ASP A 598 18.13 17.47 -23.30
CA ASP A 598 19.02 17.70 -22.15
C ASP A 598 20.36 16.95 -22.33
N VAL A 599 20.35 15.74 -22.88
CA VAL A 599 21.57 14.97 -23.22
C VAL A 599 22.35 15.60 -24.37
N GLU A 600 21.67 16.11 -25.40
CA GLU A 600 22.29 16.80 -26.54
C GLU A 600 23.07 18.08 -26.14
N GLN A 601 22.73 18.70 -25.00
CA GLN A 601 23.49 19.82 -24.42
C GLN A 601 24.84 19.39 -23.80
N GLY A 602 25.06 18.09 -23.61
CA GLY A 602 26.30 17.50 -23.12
C GLY A 602 26.45 17.49 -21.60
N LYS A 603 27.19 16.50 -21.09
CA LYS A 603 27.48 16.28 -19.66
C LYS A 603 26.28 16.10 -18.73
N PHE A 604 25.07 15.88 -19.24
CA PHE A 604 23.84 15.84 -18.45
C PHE A 604 23.89 14.80 -17.32
N PHE A 605 24.29 13.56 -17.65
CA PHE A 605 24.36 12.48 -16.67
C PHE A 605 25.57 12.64 -15.75
N GLU A 606 26.71 13.11 -16.25
CA GLU A 606 27.91 13.40 -15.46
C GLU A 606 27.65 14.51 -14.42
N ASN A 607 26.87 15.54 -14.78
CA ASN A 607 26.44 16.59 -13.86
C ASN A 607 25.45 16.07 -12.79
N ILE A 608 24.61 15.09 -13.13
CA ILE A 608 23.72 14.40 -12.17
C ILE A 608 24.55 13.52 -11.21
N VAL A 609 25.51 12.76 -11.75
CA VAL A 609 26.46 11.93 -10.99
C VAL A 609 27.26 12.79 -10.01
N ASP A 610 27.85 13.89 -10.47
CA ASP A 610 28.64 14.76 -9.60
C ASP A 610 27.80 15.33 -8.45
N LYS A 611 26.64 15.90 -8.80
CA LYS A 611 25.74 16.59 -7.86
C LYS A 611 25.11 15.68 -6.81
N TYR A 612 24.70 14.47 -7.19
CA TYR A 612 23.93 13.58 -6.31
C TYR A 612 24.74 12.39 -5.76
N PHE A 613 25.91 12.07 -6.33
CA PHE A 613 26.75 10.94 -5.89
C PHE A 613 28.15 11.38 -5.46
N ALA A 614 28.94 12.00 -6.33
CA ALA A 614 30.32 12.35 -5.99
C ALA A 614 30.35 13.34 -4.81
N ASN A 615 29.70 14.50 -4.97
CA ASN A 615 29.72 15.63 -4.05
C ASN A 615 28.52 15.69 -3.08
N SER A 616 27.67 14.66 -3.04
CA SER A 616 26.59 14.59 -2.04
C SER A 616 27.16 14.48 -0.62
N LYS A 617 26.65 15.35 0.26
CA LYS A 617 26.92 15.32 1.71
C LYS A 617 25.95 14.40 2.48
N HIS A 618 24.91 13.90 1.83
CA HIS A 618 23.92 13.01 2.42
C HIS A 618 24.16 11.60 1.87
N LYS A 619 24.97 10.82 2.60
CA LYS A 619 25.40 9.46 2.26
C LYS A 619 25.28 8.60 3.52
N LEU A 620 24.68 7.43 3.40
CA LEU A 620 24.64 6.42 4.46
C LEU A 620 25.55 5.25 4.07
N LYS A 621 26.39 4.81 5.01
CA LYS A 621 27.11 3.54 4.92
C LYS A 621 26.39 2.54 5.82
N TYR A 622 25.84 1.48 5.22
CA TYR A 622 25.19 0.39 5.93
C TYR A 622 26.02 -0.89 5.76
N ILE A 623 26.27 -1.60 6.86
CA ILE A 623 26.93 -2.91 6.89
C ILE A 623 26.06 -3.81 7.74
N MET A 624 25.65 -4.96 7.20
CA MET A 624 24.97 -6.02 7.94
C MET A 624 25.95 -7.18 8.14
N LEU A 625 26.15 -7.58 9.39
CA LEU A 625 27.00 -8.72 9.76
C LEU A 625 26.11 -9.82 10.35
N ALA A 626 26.42 -11.08 10.04
CA ALA A 626 25.66 -12.21 10.57
C ALA A 626 26.11 -12.54 12.01
N ASP A 627 25.20 -12.45 12.97
CA ASP A 627 25.38 -13.01 14.31
C ASP A 627 24.67 -14.36 14.41
N ALA A 628 25.44 -15.42 14.66
CA ALA A 628 24.93 -16.78 14.87
C ALA A 628 23.99 -16.91 16.09
N LYS A 629 23.93 -15.91 16.97
CA LYS A 629 23.02 -15.85 18.13
C LYS A 629 21.81 -14.95 17.93
N TYR A 630 21.64 -14.31 16.77
CA TYR A 630 20.58 -13.30 16.55
C TYR A 630 19.18 -13.83 16.88
N ASN A 631 18.82 -15.02 16.37
CA ASN A 631 17.51 -15.62 16.63
C ASN A 631 17.28 -15.93 18.12
N GLN A 632 18.30 -16.44 18.82
CA GLN A 632 18.23 -16.68 20.27
C GLN A 632 18.02 -15.36 21.04
N GLN A 633 18.72 -14.28 20.66
CA GLN A 633 18.55 -12.97 21.28
C GLN A 633 17.13 -12.41 21.05
N LEU A 634 16.57 -12.64 19.86
CA LEU A 634 15.21 -12.25 19.52
C LEU A 634 14.19 -13.01 20.38
N GLU A 635 14.28 -14.34 20.44
CA GLU A 635 13.43 -15.21 21.28
C GLU A 635 13.51 -14.82 22.77
N GLU A 636 14.72 -14.60 23.30
CA GLU A 636 14.91 -14.16 24.69
C GLU A 636 14.34 -12.76 24.95
N SER A 637 14.28 -11.87 23.95
CA SER A 637 13.70 -10.53 24.07
C SER A 637 12.16 -10.56 24.05
N GLU A 638 11.58 -11.39 23.20
CA GLU A 638 10.13 -11.63 23.09
C GLU A 638 9.59 -12.26 24.39
N GLN A 639 10.31 -13.25 24.94
CA GLN A 639 9.97 -13.85 26.24
C GLN A 639 10.06 -12.84 27.40
N ARG A 640 11.10 -12.00 27.43
CA ARG A 640 11.21 -10.91 28.43
C ARG A 640 10.04 -9.93 28.33
N MET A 641 9.66 -9.53 27.12
CA MET A 641 8.53 -8.62 26.88
C MET A 641 7.19 -9.18 27.35
N ILE A 642 6.95 -10.48 27.16
CA ILE A 642 5.76 -11.17 27.67
C ILE A 642 5.73 -11.09 29.20
N GLN A 643 6.83 -11.43 29.88
CA GLN A 643 6.92 -11.36 31.35
C GLN A 643 6.74 -9.91 31.87
N ASP A 644 7.37 -8.93 31.22
CA ASP A 644 7.29 -7.51 31.59
C ASP A 644 5.89 -6.90 31.38
N LYS A 645 5.04 -7.51 30.54
CA LYS A 645 3.61 -7.13 30.44
C LYS A 645 2.75 -7.90 31.44
N LEU A 646 2.95 -9.21 31.60
CA LEU A 646 2.24 -10.01 32.61
C LEU A 646 2.43 -9.46 34.03
N ALA A 647 3.64 -9.03 34.38
CA ALA A 647 3.97 -8.45 35.69
C ALA A 647 3.24 -7.12 36.01
N LYS A 648 2.58 -6.50 35.03
CA LYS A 648 1.79 -5.27 35.17
C LYS A 648 0.28 -5.51 35.26
N LEU A 649 -0.18 -6.75 35.02
CA LEU A 649 -1.59 -7.13 35.02
C LEU A 649 -2.02 -7.65 36.40
N THR A 650 -3.23 -7.30 36.82
CA THR A 650 -3.87 -7.91 37.98
C THR A 650 -4.56 -9.23 37.61
N ASN A 651 -4.90 -10.05 38.60
CA ASN A 651 -5.73 -11.24 38.40
C ASN A 651 -7.08 -10.92 37.72
N THR A 652 -7.63 -9.72 37.95
CA THR A 652 -8.86 -9.25 37.30
C THR A 652 -8.63 -8.98 35.81
N ASP A 653 -7.50 -8.37 35.44
CA ASP A 653 -7.16 -8.10 34.04
C ASP A 653 -6.92 -9.39 33.26
N LEU A 654 -6.25 -10.37 33.89
CA LEU A 654 -6.06 -11.70 33.33
C LEU A 654 -7.40 -12.43 33.13
N GLN A 655 -8.35 -12.31 34.07
CA GLN A 655 -9.71 -12.84 33.90
C GLN A 655 -10.44 -12.17 32.72
N VAL A 656 -10.34 -10.85 32.57
CA VAL A 656 -10.93 -10.10 31.45
C VAL A 656 -10.29 -10.47 30.11
N ILE A 657 -8.99 -10.74 30.06
CA ILE A 657 -8.29 -11.25 28.87
C ILE A 657 -8.78 -12.67 28.52
N ASP A 658 -8.83 -13.56 29.50
CA ASP A 658 -9.35 -14.93 29.34
C ASP A 658 -10.82 -14.95 28.88
N GLU A 659 -11.66 -14.02 29.36
CA GLU A 659 -13.04 -13.85 28.91
C GLU A 659 -13.14 -13.30 27.49
N LYS A 660 -12.34 -12.28 27.13
CA LYS A 660 -12.28 -11.73 25.78
C LYS A 660 -11.82 -12.78 24.76
N ASN A 661 -10.80 -13.57 25.08
CA ASN A 661 -10.29 -14.64 24.23
C ASN A 661 -11.36 -15.74 24.02
N ARG A 662 -12.08 -16.16 25.07
CA ARG A 662 -13.23 -17.08 24.93
C ARG A 662 -14.37 -16.50 24.09
N ALA A 663 -14.66 -15.20 24.23
CA ALA A 663 -15.67 -14.52 23.44
C ALA A 663 -15.28 -14.44 21.95
N LEU A 664 -14.03 -14.10 21.65
CA LEU A 664 -13.48 -14.07 20.29
C LEU A 664 -13.53 -15.46 19.64
N ALA A 665 -13.04 -16.50 20.30
CA ALA A 665 -13.08 -17.86 19.78
C ALA A 665 -14.51 -18.33 19.48
N LYS A 666 -15.49 -17.97 20.33
CA LYS A 666 -16.90 -18.27 20.09
C LYS A 666 -17.48 -17.51 18.89
N GLU A 667 -17.08 -16.27 18.68
CA GLU A 667 -17.50 -15.45 17.53
C GLU A 667 -16.84 -15.93 16.22
N GLN A 668 -15.57 -16.38 16.27
CA GLN A 668 -14.88 -17.01 15.15
C GLN A 668 -15.60 -18.30 14.69
N MET A 669 -16.13 -19.09 15.63
CA MET A 669 -16.92 -20.29 15.36
C MET A 669 -18.39 -20.03 14.97
N ARG A 670 -18.87 -18.78 14.96
CA ARG A 670 -20.26 -18.45 14.63
C ARG A 670 -20.56 -18.64 13.13
N LYS A 671 -21.62 -19.39 12.80
CA LYS A 671 -22.19 -19.40 11.44
C LYS A 671 -22.92 -18.07 11.20
N GLU A 672 -22.48 -17.33 10.19
CA GLU A 672 -23.05 -16.03 9.82
C GLU A 672 -23.95 -16.11 8.59
N ASP A 673 -24.98 -15.28 8.56
CA ASP A 673 -25.72 -14.91 7.35
C ASP A 673 -24.83 -14.02 6.46
N LEU A 674 -24.82 -14.29 5.16
CA LEU A 674 -24.08 -13.53 4.14
C LEU A 674 -25.00 -12.75 3.19
N SER A 675 -26.32 -12.73 3.45
CA SER A 675 -27.33 -12.07 2.62
C SER A 675 -27.09 -10.56 2.40
N SER A 676 -26.36 -9.91 3.32
CA SER A 676 -25.94 -8.51 3.20
C SER A 676 -24.83 -8.28 2.18
N LEU A 677 -23.96 -9.26 1.93
CA LEU A 677 -22.87 -9.13 0.95
C LEU A 677 -23.42 -9.25 -0.48
N PRO A 678 -22.98 -8.39 -1.42
CA PRO A 678 -23.28 -8.61 -2.82
C PRO A 678 -22.66 -9.93 -3.30
N THR A 679 -23.16 -10.43 -4.44
CA THR A 679 -22.55 -11.56 -5.15
C THR A 679 -22.86 -11.47 -6.63
N LEU A 680 -21.97 -12.04 -7.45
CA LEU A 680 -22.33 -12.51 -8.77
C LEU A 680 -23.17 -13.80 -8.68
N THR A 681 -23.73 -14.19 -9.80
CA THR A 681 -24.51 -15.42 -10.00
C THR A 681 -23.99 -16.13 -11.25
N MET A 682 -24.38 -17.39 -11.47
CA MET A 682 -24.02 -18.11 -12.70
C MET A 682 -24.56 -17.45 -13.99
N ALA A 683 -25.55 -16.55 -13.89
CA ALA A 683 -26.05 -15.76 -15.02
C ALA A 683 -25.19 -14.51 -15.34
N ASP A 684 -24.21 -14.18 -14.49
CA ASP A 684 -23.23 -13.11 -14.73
C ASP A 684 -21.89 -13.64 -15.27
N VAL A 685 -21.80 -14.96 -15.52
CA VAL A 685 -20.66 -15.66 -16.12
C VAL A 685 -20.90 -15.80 -17.62
N ASN A 686 -19.83 -15.72 -18.44
CA ASN A 686 -19.96 -15.94 -19.88
C ASN A 686 -20.38 -17.38 -20.18
N GLU A 687 -21.45 -17.60 -20.97
CA GLU A 687 -21.86 -18.96 -21.38
C GLU A 687 -20.81 -19.71 -22.20
N LYS A 688 -19.84 -19.00 -22.79
CA LYS A 688 -18.82 -19.53 -23.69
C LYS A 688 -17.50 -18.80 -23.46
N ALA A 689 -16.46 -19.56 -23.15
CA ALA A 689 -15.11 -19.05 -23.02
C ALA A 689 -14.58 -18.49 -24.36
N GLU A 690 -13.88 -17.35 -24.32
CA GLU A 690 -13.21 -16.77 -25.51
C GLU A 690 -12.16 -17.74 -26.05
N ARG A 691 -12.21 -18.04 -27.36
CA ARG A 691 -11.21 -18.85 -28.07
C ARG A 691 -10.40 -18.00 -29.03
N TYR A 692 -9.08 -18.13 -28.96
CA TYR A 692 -8.16 -17.40 -29.85
C TYR A 692 -7.97 -18.17 -31.15
N ALA A 693 -7.99 -17.46 -32.29
CA ALA A 693 -7.78 -18.03 -33.61
C ALA A 693 -6.28 -18.07 -33.95
N LEU A 694 -5.83 -19.17 -34.56
CA LEU A 694 -4.41 -19.42 -34.88
C LEU A 694 -4.24 -19.91 -36.31
N ASP A 695 -3.04 -19.69 -36.81
CA ASP A 695 -2.51 -20.36 -38.00
C ASP A 695 -1.38 -21.29 -37.53
N MET A 696 -1.45 -22.57 -37.88
CA MET A 696 -0.43 -23.57 -37.54
C MET A 696 0.65 -23.70 -38.63
N SER A 697 0.58 -22.87 -39.67
CA SER A 697 1.45 -22.90 -40.86
C SER A 697 2.17 -21.58 -41.15
N ALA A 698 1.82 -20.49 -40.45
CA ALA A 698 2.44 -19.16 -40.61
C ALA A 698 2.40 -18.33 -39.31
N ALA A 699 3.19 -17.25 -39.27
CA ALA A 699 3.25 -16.32 -38.14
C ALA A 699 1.88 -15.68 -37.78
N GLY A 700 1.45 -15.80 -36.52
CA GLY A 700 0.12 -15.39 -36.05
C GLY A 700 -0.05 -13.87 -35.88
N GLY A 701 -1.03 -13.30 -36.57
CA GLY A 701 -1.32 -11.86 -36.58
C GLY A 701 -2.29 -11.38 -35.48
N SER A 702 -1.74 -10.97 -34.34
CA SER A 702 -2.41 -10.43 -33.14
C SER A 702 -2.26 -8.89 -33.02
N ALA A 703 -2.84 -8.28 -31.98
CA ALA A 703 -2.87 -6.81 -31.78
C ALA A 703 -1.71 -6.30 -30.90
N THR A 704 -0.46 -6.60 -31.29
CA THR A 704 0.75 -6.48 -30.44
C THR A 704 1.33 -5.07 -30.29
N ASN A 705 0.72 -4.04 -30.88
CA ASN A 705 1.15 -2.63 -30.80
C ASN A 705 2.53 -2.34 -31.42
N GLY A 706 3.03 -3.21 -32.31
CA GLY A 706 4.30 -3.02 -33.03
C GLY A 706 5.49 -3.79 -32.45
N ILE A 707 5.26 -4.62 -31.42
CA ILE A 707 6.26 -5.55 -30.89
C ILE A 707 6.01 -6.94 -31.47
N SER A 708 7.06 -7.72 -31.74
CA SER A 708 6.94 -9.13 -32.15
C SER A 708 7.65 -10.02 -31.14
N TYR A 709 6.98 -11.07 -30.69
CA TYR A 709 7.45 -11.98 -29.66
C TYR A 709 7.74 -13.35 -30.29
N LEU A 710 9.02 -13.72 -30.39
CA LEU A 710 9.43 -15.07 -30.76
C LEU A 710 9.61 -15.91 -29.49
N ARG A 711 9.07 -17.13 -29.51
CA ARG A 711 9.25 -18.12 -28.46
C ARG A 711 9.71 -19.44 -29.06
N ILE A 712 10.66 -20.10 -28.40
CA ILE A 712 11.19 -21.40 -28.81
C ILE A 712 11.11 -22.35 -27.61
N ILE A 713 10.66 -23.57 -27.85
CA ILE A 713 10.73 -24.70 -26.93
C ILE A 713 11.72 -25.68 -27.56
N ASN A 714 12.70 -26.13 -26.77
CA ASN A 714 13.49 -27.31 -27.10
C ASN A 714 13.25 -28.37 -26.04
N ASP A 715 12.57 -29.43 -26.48
CA ASP A 715 12.28 -30.60 -25.68
C ASP A 715 13.56 -31.46 -25.49
N VAL A 716 13.90 -31.68 -24.23
CA VAL A 716 14.96 -32.53 -23.71
C VAL A 716 14.27 -33.71 -23.03
N ARG A 717 13.69 -34.58 -23.86
CA ARG A 717 12.98 -35.81 -23.45
C ARG A 717 13.73 -36.59 -22.38
N ASP A 718 13.00 -37.44 -21.66
CA ASP A 718 13.44 -38.15 -20.45
C ASP A 718 14.82 -38.84 -20.49
N LYS A 719 15.36 -39.12 -21.69
CA LYS A 719 16.67 -39.69 -22.05
C LYS A 719 17.90 -39.22 -21.24
N TYR A 720 17.91 -38.00 -20.70
CA TYR A 720 19.06 -37.44 -19.97
C TYR A 720 18.70 -36.95 -18.55
N PRO A 721 18.29 -37.84 -17.63
CA PRO A 721 17.87 -37.45 -16.29
C PRO A 721 18.98 -36.79 -15.47
N GLU A 722 20.25 -37.15 -15.72
CA GLU A 722 21.42 -36.62 -15.02
C GLU A 722 21.85 -35.23 -15.52
N LEU A 723 21.27 -34.75 -16.63
CA LEU A 723 21.46 -33.38 -17.13
C LEU A 723 20.42 -32.39 -16.58
N ARG A 724 19.26 -32.86 -16.05
CA ARG A 724 18.16 -31.98 -15.61
C ARG A 724 18.58 -30.94 -14.56
N PRO A 725 19.33 -31.27 -13.49
CA PRO A 725 19.76 -30.28 -12.49
C PRO A 725 20.70 -29.19 -13.05
N TYR A 726 21.34 -29.44 -14.20
CA TYR A 726 22.18 -28.47 -14.89
C TYR A 726 21.38 -27.51 -15.78
N LEU A 727 20.08 -27.77 -16.08
CA LEU A 727 19.27 -26.92 -16.97
C LEU A 727 19.07 -25.47 -16.46
N PRO A 728 18.84 -25.19 -15.16
CA PRO A 728 18.79 -23.82 -14.64
C PRO A 728 20.13 -23.11 -14.82
N LEU A 729 21.20 -23.69 -14.28
CA LEU A 729 22.57 -23.16 -14.35
C LEU A 729 23.02 -22.91 -15.80
N PHE A 730 22.62 -23.77 -16.74
CA PHE A 730 22.84 -23.59 -18.17
C PHE A 730 22.11 -22.36 -18.71
N CYS A 731 20.82 -22.19 -18.41
CA CYS A 731 20.05 -21.01 -18.82
C CYS A 731 20.66 -19.72 -18.28
N ASP A 732 21.04 -19.70 -16.99
CA ASP A 732 21.67 -18.54 -16.36
C ASP A 732 23.06 -18.25 -16.96
N ALA A 733 23.85 -19.28 -17.23
CA ALA A 733 25.17 -19.17 -17.84
C ALA A 733 25.12 -18.59 -19.28
N LEU A 734 24.09 -18.94 -20.07
CA LEU A 734 23.84 -18.32 -21.38
C LEU A 734 23.63 -16.79 -21.28
N THR A 735 23.22 -16.27 -20.12
CA THR A 735 23.06 -14.84 -19.79
C THR A 735 24.19 -14.23 -18.95
N TYR A 736 25.23 -14.99 -18.58
CA TYR A 736 26.26 -14.53 -17.62
C TYR A 736 27.71 -14.63 -18.13
N LEU A 737 28.07 -15.70 -18.85
CA LEU A 737 29.48 -15.99 -19.16
C LEU A 737 30.04 -15.18 -20.35
N GLY A 738 29.19 -14.72 -21.27
CA GLY A 738 29.62 -14.13 -22.54
C GLY A 738 30.12 -15.19 -23.54
N THR A 739 30.99 -14.80 -24.47
CA THR A 739 31.60 -15.70 -25.47
C THR A 739 33.11 -15.48 -25.56
N LYS A 740 33.83 -16.40 -26.20
CA LYS A 740 35.30 -16.33 -26.39
C LYS A 740 35.80 -15.10 -27.19
N SER A 741 34.90 -14.30 -27.75
CA SER A 741 35.21 -13.08 -28.51
C SER A 741 34.48 -11.82 -28.02
N ARG A 742 33.56 -11.93 -27.05
CA ARG A 742 32.75 -10.80 -26.55
C ARG A 742 32.39 -10.95 -25.07
N SER A 743 32.52 -9.86 -24.31
CA SER A 743 32.04 -9.85 -22.92
C SER A 743 30.51 -9.98 -22.86
N MET A 744 29.99 -10.43 -21.71
CA MET A 744 28.54 -10.40 -21.50
C MET A 744 27.98 -8.97 -21.50
N SER A 745 28.77 -7.99 -21.04
CA SER A 745 28.46 -6.56 -21.05
C SER A 745 28.22 -6.03 -22.48
N ASP A 746 29.04 -6.43 -23.45
CA ASP A 746 28.83 -6.07 -24.87
C ASP A 746 27.59 -6.75 -25.45
N ILE A 747 27.34 -8.01 -25.10
CA ILE A 747 26.18 -8.78 -25.58
C ILE A 747 24.86 -8.23 -25.01
N GLU A 748 24.84 -7.83 -23.74
CA GLU A 748 23.71 -7.10 -23.15
C GLU A 748 23.48 -5.74 -23.82
N THR A 749 24.54 -5.07 -24.27
CA THR A 749 24.44 -3.78 -24.96
C THR A 749 23.75 -3.92 -26.31
N ASP A 750 24.19 -4.85 -27.17
CA ASP A 750 23.51 -5.18 -28.44
C ASP A 750 22.05 -5.58 -28.20
N ILE A 751 21.79 -6.38 -27.17
CA ILE A 751 20.45 -6.84 -26.81
C ILE A 751 19.54 -5.67 -26.44
N ARG A 752 20.02 -4.65 -25.72
CA ARG A 752 19.25 -3.44 -25.40
C ARG A 752 19.07 -2.50 -26.60
N LEU A 753 20.00 -2.52 -27.57
CA LEU A 753 19.93 -1.70 -28.79
C LEU A 753 19.04 -2.29 -29.89
N HIS A 754 18.86 -3.63 -29.91
CA HIS A 754 18.17 -4.33 -30.99
C HIS A 754 16.96 -5.16 -30.55
N THR A 755 16.83 -5.52 -29.27
CA THR A 755 15.75 -6.39 -28.77
C THR A 755 15.05 -5.79 -27.56
N GLY A 756 13.86 -6.29 -27.24
CA GLY A 756 13.22 -6.08 -25.93
C GLY A 756 13.63 -7.13 -24.89
N GLY A 757 14.88 -7.59 -24.94
CA GLY A 757 15.42 -8.64 -24.08
C GLY A 757 15.35 -10.04 -24.68
N VAL A 758 16.20 -10.91 -24.14
CA VAL A 758 16.26 -12.35 -24.43
C VAL A 758 16.35 -13.09 -23.10
N SER A 759 15.42 -14.01 -22.82
CA SER A 759 15.45 -14.85 -21.61
C SER A 759 15.49 -16.33 -21.96
N PHE A 760 16.26 -17.08 -21.18
CA PHE A 760 16.34 -18.53 -21.19
C PHE A 760 15.84 -19.02 -19.84
N SER A 761 14.97 -20.02 -19.83
CA SER A 761 14.51 -20.65 -18.58
C SER A 761 14.23 -22.12 -18.84
N PRO A 762 14.46 -23.02 -17.87
CA PRO A 762 13.95 -24.38 -17.97
C PRO A 762 12.42 -24.36 -17.94
N PHE A 763 11.78 -25.33 -18.59
CA PHE A 763 10.33 -25.54 -18.52
C PHE A 763 10.02 -27.03 -18.32
N VAL A 764 8.81 -27.29 -17.85
CA VAL A 764 8.15 -28.60 -17.93
C VAL A 764 6.65 -28.40 -18.18
N SER A 765 6.02 -29.35 -18.86
CA SER A 765 4.58 -29.34 -19.17
C SER A 765 4.06 -30.78 -19.20
N THR A 766 2.81 -31.01 -18.80
CA THR A 766 2.19 -32.34 -18.68
C THR A 766 1.04 -32.50 -19.65
N ASP A 767 0.87 -33.71 -20.19
CA ASP A 767 -0.23 -34.05 -21.08
C ASP A 767 -1.61 -33.98 -20.39
N LEU A 768 -2.61 -33.42 -21.08
CA LEU A 768 -3.96 -33.19 -20.54
C LEU A 768 -4.71 -34.47 -20.14
N GLY A 769 -4.38 -35.61 -20.75
CA GLY A 769 -4.97 -36.91 -20.46
C GLY A 769 -4.06 -37.87 -19.70
N ASN A 770 -2.75 -37.60 -19.62
CA ASN A 770 -1.77 -38.55 -19.07
C ASN A 770 -0.71 -37.89 -18.18
N LEU A 771 -0.92 -37.94 -16.86
CA LEU A 771 0.04 -37.53 -15.82
C LEU A 771 1.41 -38.24 -15.88
N GLY A 772 1.55 -39.31 -16.66
CA GLY A 772 2.81 -40.00 -16.89
C GLY A 772 3.60 -39.49 -18.11
N HIS A 773 3.06 -38.57 -18.90
CA HIS A 773 3.69 -38.02 -20.11
C HIS A 773 3.97 -36.53 -19.91
N ILE A 774 5.25 -36.16 -20.02
CA ILE A 774 5.71 -34.77 -19.85
C ILE A 774 6.65 -34.36 -20.99
N GLU A 775 6.67 -33.06 -21.27
CA GLU A 775 7.71 -32.39 -22.04
C GLU A 775 8.56 -31.56 -21.07
N ALA A 776 9.89 -31.62 -21.17
CA ALA A 776 10.79 -30.87 -20.31
C ALA A 776 12.00 -30.39 -21.10
N GLY A 777 12.56 -29.21 -20.79
CA GLY A 777 13.72 -28.71 -21.52
C GLY A 777 13.94 -27.22 -21.30
N ILE A 778 14.31 -26.48 -22.35
CA ILE A 778 14.42 -25.01 -22.28
C ILE A 778 13.32 -24.30 -23.07
N PHE A 779 12.93 -23.14 -22.53
CA PHE A 779 12.05 -22.17 -23.14
C PHE A 779 12.85 -20.87 -23.35
N ILE A 780 12.91 -20.43 -24.61
CA ILE A 780 13.57 -19.19 -25.03
C ILE A 780 12.49 -18.18 -25.38
N ARG A 781 12.64 -16.94 -24.90
CA ARG A 781 11.80 -15.80 -25.27
C ARG A 781 12.67 -14.68 -25.83
N LEU A 782 12.28 -14.13 -26.98
CA LEU A 782 12.97 -13.04 -27.67
C LEU A 782 11.94 -11.99 -28.13
N THR A 783 12.19 -10.73 -27.77
CA THR A 783 11.39 -9.60 -28.24
C THR A 783 12.13 -8.92 -29.41
N LEU A 784 11.59 -9.03 -30.61
CA LEU A 784 12.26 -8.69 -31.88
C LEU A 784 12.30 -7.17 -32.18
N PRO A 785 13.24 -6.69 -33.02
CA PRO A 785 14.07 -7.44 -33.98
C PRO A 785 15.60 -7.38 -33.76
N GLY A 786 16.22 -8.48 -33.32
CA GLY A 786 17.68 -8.59 -33.20
C GLY A 786 18.26 -10.02 -33.29
N PRO A 787 19.56 -10.17 -33.62
CA PRO A 787 20.16 -11.46 -33.99
C PRO A 787 20.43 -12.39 -32.80
N ALA A 788 20.16 -13.69 -32.99
CA ALA A 788 20.30 -14.72 -31.96
C ALA A 788 21.71 -15.35 -31.92
N HIS A 789 22.70 -14.62 -31.38
CA HIS A 789 24.12 -15.00 -31.41
C HIS A 789 24.62 -15.96 -30.29
N ARG A 790 23.75 -16.77 -29.66
CA ARG A 790 24.08 -17.45 -28.38
C ARG A 790 24.52 -18.92 -28.45
N ALA A 791 24.81 -19.46 -29.63
CA ALA A 791 25.38 -20.81 -29.78
C ALA A 791 26.87 -20.94 -29.34
N HIS A 792 27.49 -19.87 -28.83
CA HIS A 792 28.94 -19.77 -28.61
C HIS A 792 29.34 -19.32 -27.20
N THR A 793 28.49 -19.57 -26.20
CA THR A 793 28.75 -19.24 -24.80
C THR A 793 30.03 -19.88 -24.28
N ASP A 794 30.85 -19.12 -23.57
CA ASP A 794 32.15 -19.58 -23.08
C ASP A 794 32.05 -20.33 -21.75
N PHE A 795 31.60 -21.59 -21.81
CA PHE A 795 31.59 -22.47 -20.65
C PHE A 795 32.99 -22.81 -20.10
N ASP A 796 34.08 -22.55 -20.85
CA ASP A 796 35.44 -22.74 -20.32
C ASP A 796 35.88 -21.65 -19.34
N ASN A 797 35.09 -20.57 -19.20
CA ASN A 797 35.31 -19.51 -18.22
C ASN A 797 34.89 -19.94 -16.80
N THR A 798 35.68 -20.83 -16.20
CA THR A 798 35.47 -21.37 -14.85
C THR A 798 35.45 -20.32 -13.75
N GLU A 799 36.12 -19.19 -13.96
CA GLU A 799 36.16 -18.04 -13.05
C GLU A 799 34.79 -17.33 -12.96
N ARG A 800 34.22 -16.90 -14.11
CA ARG A 800 32.85 -16.35 -14.16
C ARG A 800 31.81 -17.39 -13.73
N LEU A 801 32.01 -18.67 -14.06
CA LEU A 801 31.12 -19.76 -13.65
C LEU A 801 31.11 -19.95 -12.12
N ARG A 802 32.24 -19.80 -11.44
CA ARG A 802 32.32 -19.83 -9.97
C ARG A 802 31.58 -18.65 -9.34
N THR A 803 31.70 -17.46 -9.93
CA THR A 803 30.95 -16.27 -9.48
C THR A 803 29.45 -16.52 -9.62
N LEU A 804 28.99 -17.00 -10.78
CA LEU A 804 27.59 -17.35 -11.03
C LEU A 804 27.05 -18.41 -10.05
N LEU A 805 27.80 -19.50 -9.84
CA LEU A 805 27.42 -20.55 -8.87
C LEU A 805 27.28 -20.00 -7.45
N THR A 806 28.14 -19.05 -7.06
CA THR A 806 28.08 -18.40 -5.75
C THR A 806 26.86 -17.49 -5.63
N ALA A 807 26.59 -16.67 -6.66
CA ALA A 807 25.41 -15.80 -6.72
C ALA A 807 24.09 -16.60 -6.68
N LEU A 808 23.94 -17.62 -7.52
CA LEU A 808 22.73 -18.45 -7.58
C LEU A 808 22.50 -19.20 -6.26
N SER A 809 23.56 -19.75 -5.66
CA SER A 809 23.51 -20.38 -4.34
C SER A 809 23.00 -19.39 -3.28
N SER A 810 23.56 -18.17 -3.24
CA SER A 810 23.09 -17.10 -2.32
C SER A 810 21.62 -16.71 -2.55
N SER A 811 21.20 -16.50 -3.80
CA SER A 811 19.82 -16.13 -4.14
C SER A 811 18.83 -17.22 -3.69
N MET A 812 19.11 -18.48 -4.02
CA MET A 812 18.19 -19.57 -3.71
C MET A 812 18.02 -19.81 -2.19
N PHE A 813 19.01 -19.48 -1.36
CA PHE A 813 18.82 -19.49 0.10
C PHE A 813 17.82 -18.41 0.57
N ASN A 814 17.83 -17.22 -0.05
CA ASN A 814 16.86 -16.16 0.23
C ASN A 814 15.45 -16.56 -0.24
N ASP A 815 15.34 -17.27 -1.38
CA ASP A 815 14.07 -17.78 -1.90
C ASP A 815 13.43 -18.84 -0.98
N VAL A 816 14.23 -19.70 -0.33
CA VAL A 816 13.71 -20.67 0.65
C VAL A 816 13.07 -19.95 1.86
N ALA A 817 13.68 -18.86 2.33
CA ALA A 817 13.13 -18.07 3.44
C ALA A 817 11.84 -17.33 3.05
N SER A 818 11.79 -16.71 1.86
CA SER A 818 10.60 -15.97 1.41
C SER A 818 9.44 -16.91 1.04
N SER A 819 9.74 -18.06 0.42
CA SER A 819 8.80 -18.87 -0.34
C SER A 819 8.74 -20.34 0.09
N GLY A 820 9.15 -20.67 1.32
CA GLY A 820 9.27 -22.05 1.83
C GLY A 820 8.03 -22.94 1.63
N HIS A 821 6.81 -22.38 1.65
CA HIS A 821 5.56 -23.12 1.37
C HIS A 821 5.46 -23.65 -0.08
N ALA A 822 6.18 -23.04 -1.04
CA ALA A 822 6.30 -23.52 -2.40
C ALA A 822 7.34 -24.64 -2.52
N PHE A 823 8.48 -24.52 -1.83
CA PHE A 823 9.49 -25.59 -1.72
C PHE A 823 8.93 -26.85 -1.04
N ALA A 824 8.17 -26.69 0.05
CA ALA A 824 7.51 -27.80 0.73
C ALA A 824 6.53 -28.56 -0.19
N ARG A 825 5.70 -27.84 -0.96
CA ARG A 825 4.79 -28.46 -1.96
C ARG A 825 5.55 -29.13 -3.11
N ARG A 826 6.67 -28.56 -3.58
CA ARG A 826 7.52 -29.19 -4.61
C ARG A 826 8.10 -30.50 -4.11
N LEU A 827 8.73 -30.50 -2.93
CA LEU A 827 9.33 -31.68 -2.32
C LEU A 827 8.29 -32.78 -2.07
N ALA A 828 7.13 -32.44 -1.49
CA ALA A 828 6.07 -33.41 -1.22
C ALA A 828 5.44 -33.98 -2.51
N GLY A 829 5.27 -33.16 -3.55
CA GLY A 829 4.77 -33.60 -4.86
C GLY A 829 5.81 -34.34 -5.72
N SER A 830 7.11 -34.22 -5.43
CA SER A 830 8.26 -34.56 -6.29
C SER A 830 8.37 -36.01 -6.78
N THR A 831 7.48 -36.88 -6.36
CA THR A 831 7.48 -38.32 -6.59
C THR A 831 6.16 -38.84 -7.16
N LEU A 832 5.14 -37.98 -7.27
CA LEU A 832 3.80 -38.37 -7.69
C LEU A 832 3.62 -38.40 -9.21
N THR A 833 4.20 -37.39 -9.86
CA THR A 833 4.21 -37.21 -11.30
C THR A 833 5.61 -36.85 -11.76
N PRO A 834 6.00 -37.23 -13.00
CA PRO A 834 7.28 -36.82 -13.57
C PRO A 834 7.47 -35.30 -13.59
N GLU A 835 6.39 -34.52 -13.76
CA GLU A 835 6.44 -33.06 -13.73
C GLU A 835 7.00 -32.53 -12.42
N MET A 836 6.45 -32.97 -11.29
CA MET A 836 6.92 -32.51 -9.98
C MET A 836 8.32 -33.02 -9.65
N ASN A 837 8.70 -34.20 -10.15
CA ASN A 837 10.07 -34.71 -10.05
C ASN A 837 11.07 -33.80 -10.77
N VAL A 838 10.71 -33.36 -11.98
CA VAL A 838 11.48 -32.36 -12.73
C VAL A 838 11.49 -31.01 -11.99
N LEU A 839 10.34 -30.51 -11.53
CA LEU A 839 10.24 -29.23 -10.80
C LEU A 839 11.08 -29.20 -9.52
N GLU A 840 11.14 -30.29 -8.77
CA GLU A 840 12.01 -30.41 -7.58
C GLU A 840 13.50 -30.47 -7.98
N ALA A 841 13.83 -31.14 -9.09
CA ALA A 841 15.19 -31.20 -9.62
C ALA A 841 15.71 -29.90 -10.27
N ILE A 842 14.82 -28.98 -10.68
CA ILE A 842 15.21 -27.70 -11.34
C ILE A 842 14.89 -26.44 -10.51
N ASN A 843 13.99 -26.53 -9.53
CA ASN A 843 13.49 -25.40 -8.73
C ASN A 843 13.01 -25.86 -7.33
N GLY A 844 13.55 -26.98 -6.82
CA GLY A 844 13.25 -27.52 -5.50
C GLY A 844 14.36 -27.32 -4.49
N ILE A 845 14.18 -27.85 -3.28
CA ILE A 845 15.22 -27.81 -2.23
C ILE A 845 16.42 -28.67 -2.61
N SER A 846 16.19 -29.71 -3.42
CA SER A 846 17.21 -30.53 -4.06
C SER A 846 18.11 -29.70 -4.98
N GLN A 847 17.57 -28.72 -5.70
CA GLN A 847 18.35 -27.81 -6.54
C GLN A 847 19.15 -26.79 -5.72
N VAL A 848 18.60 -26.28 -4.61
CA VAL A 848 19.36 -25.44 -3.64
C VAL A 848 20.60 -26.19 -3.15
N LYS A 849 20.42 -27.45 -2.73
CA LYS A 849 21.53 -28.32 -2.32
C LYS A 849 22.51 -28.57 -3.46
N PHE A 850 22.02 -28.89 -4.65
CA PHE A 850 22.86 -29.17 -5.81
C PHE A 850 23.78 -27.99 -6.17
N LEU A 851 23.26 -26.76 -6.28
CA LEU A 851 24.09 -25.58 -6.55
C LEU A 851 25.03 -25.23 -5.38
N SER A 852 24.61 -25.45 -4.13
CA SER A 852 25.46 -25.35 -2.94
C SER A 852 26.63 -26.35 -3.00
N ASP A 853 26.40 -27.58 -3.43
CA ASP A 853 27.45 -28.60 -3.52
C ASP A 853 28.36 -28.39 -4.76
N LEU A 854 27.83 -27.86 -5.87
CA LEU A 854 28.63 -27.43 -7.03
C LEU A 854 29.54 -26.22 -6.70
N SER A 855 29.06 -25.20 -5.97
CA SER A 855 29.86 -24.00 -5.67
C SER A 855 31.08 -24.30 -4.79
N ARG A 856 31.00 -25.38 -3.98
CA ARG A 856 32.09 -25.91 -3.13
C ARG A 856 33.16 -26.71 -3.88
N LEU A 857 32.94 -27.09 -5.13
CA LEU A 857 33.93 -27.85 -5.89
C LEU A 857 35.20 -27.03 -6.16
N ALA A 858 36.37 -27.60 -5.86
CA ALA A 858 37.66 -26.97 -6.14
C ALA A 858 37.94 -26.86 -7.65
N ASP A 859 37.61 -27.92 -8.41
CA ASP A 859 37.65 -27.96 -9.87
C ASP A 859 36.22 -27.96 -10.44
N LEU A 860 35.98 -27.10 -11.43
CA LEU A 860 34.69 -26.99 -12.14
C LEU A 860 34.68 -27.70 -13.50
N SER A 861 35.79 -28.32 -13.93
CA SER A 861 35.87 -29.04 -15.21
C SER A 861 34.73 -30.05 -15.43
N PRO A 862 34.30 -30.87 -14.43
CA PRO A 862 33.15 -31.75 -14.59
C PRO A 862 31.81 -31.01 -14.81
N VAL A 863 31.67 -29.80 -14.25
CA VAL A 863 30.50 -28.93 -14.46
C VAL A 863 30.52 -28.34 -15.89
N VAL A 864 31.70 -27.92 -16.36
CA VAL A 864 31.89 -27.44 -17.74
C VAL A 864 31.57 -28.54 -18.77
N GLU A 865 32.01 -29.77 -18.53
CA GLU A 865 31.63 -30.92 -19.36
C GLU A 865 30.12 -31.15 -19.39
N LYS A 866 29.45 -31.09 -18.22
CA LYS A 866 27.99 -31.25 -18.14
C LYS A 866 27.22 -30.11 -18.81
N LEU A 867 27.66 -28.86 -18.67
CA LEU A 867 27.05 -27.71 -19.38
C LEU A 867 27.23 -27.81 -20.90
N LYS A 868 28.37 -28.35 -21.38
CA LYS A 868 28.59 -28.64 -22.81
C LYS A 868 27.74 -29.82 -23.31
N GLN A 869 27.51 -30.85 -22.49
CA GLN A 869 26.58 -31.94 -22.81
C GLN A 869 25.14 -31.41 -22.90
N VAL A 870 24.71 -30.54 -21.96
CA VAL A 870 23.42 -29.84 -22.05
C VAL A 870 23.34 -29.03 -23.37
N GLN A 871 24.38 -28.26 -23.71
CA GLN A 871 24.41 -27.47 -24.95
C GLN A 871 24.16 -28.32 -26.21
N GLN A 872 24.77 -29.50 -26.28
CA GLN A 872 24.66 -30.42 -27.42
C GLN A 872 23.26 -31.05 -27.52
N VAL A 873 22.63 -31.38 -26.40
CA VAL A 873 21.29 -32.00 -26.39
C VAL A 873 20.18 -30.97 -26.62
N VAL A 874 20.31 -29.78 -26.01
CA VAL A 874 19.28 -28.73 -26.01
C VAL A 874 19.09 -28.10 -27.39
N PHE A 875 20.16 -27.72 -28.08
CA PHE A 875 20.05 -26.99 -29.35
C PHE A 875 19.86 -27.93 -30.54
N ASN A 876 18.72 -28.65 -30.57
CA ASN A 876 18.36 -29.60 -31.64
C ASN A 876 17.10 -29.18 -32.42
N LYS A 877 17.23 -29.09 -33.75
CA LYS A 877 16.17 -28.77 -34.73
C LYS A 877 15.05 -29.82 -34.74
N LEU A 878 15.33 -31.07 -34.36
CA LEU A 878 14.32 -32.17 -34.33
C LEU A 878 13.43 -32.16 -33.08
N THR A 879 13.82 -31.47 -32.00
CA THR A 879 13.00 -31.32 -30.78
C THR A 879 12.58 -29.87 -30.55
N MET A 880 12.72 -29.03 -31.59
CA MET A 880 12.35 -27.62 -31.55
C MET A 880 10.90 -27.39 -31.97
N ARG A 881 10.17 -26.61 -31.17
CA ARG A 881 8.98 -25.88 -31.64
C ARG A 881 9.23 -24.38 -31.53
N ALA A 882 8.67 -23.60 -32.45
CA ALA A 882 8.73 -22.14 -32.40
C ALA A 882 7.34 -21.54 -32.66
N ALA A 883 7.01 -20.48 -31.94
CA ALA A 883 5.80 -19.68 -32.16
C ALA A 883 6.15 -18.20 -32.15
N ILE A 884 5.48 -17.44 -33.01
CA ILE A 884 5.73 -16.01 -33.16
C ILE A 884 4.41 -15.23 -33.17
N THR A 885 4.29 -14.31 -32.22
CA THR A 885 3.12 -13.45 -32.04
C THR A 885 3.49 -12.04 -32.48
N THR A 886 2.86 -11.54 -33.55
CA THR A 886 3.19 -10.25 -34.17
C THR A 886 1.94 -9.51 -34.68
N ASN A 887 2.09 -8.27 -35.16
CA ASN A 887 1.05 -7.55 -35.89
C ASN A 887 0.80 -8.20 -37.26
N LYS A 888 -0.45 -8.19 -37.74
CA LYS A 888 -0.82 -8.67 -39.10
C LYS A 888 0.04 -8.07 -40.24
N GLY A 889 0.45 -6.80 -40.12
CA GLY A 889 1.30 -6.12 -41.11
C GLY A 889 2.80 -6.41 -41.00
N SER A 890 3.22 -7.32 -40.12
CA SER A 890 4.63 -7.66 -39.87
C SER A 890 4.89 -9.18 -39.96
N VAL A 891 3.91 -9.95 -40.44
CA VAL A 891 3.96 -11.42 -40.55
C VAL A 891 5.13 -11.89 -41.41
N ASP A 892 5.23 -11.40 -42.65
CA ASP A 892 6.20 -11.90 -43.64
C ASP A 892 7.67 -11.64 -43.26
N GLU A 893 7.95 -10.45 -42.71
CA GLU A 893 9.28 -10.05 -42.24
C GLU A 893 9.73 -10.92 -41.06
N ASN A 894 8.82 -11.18 -40.12
CA ASN A 894 9.08 -12.03 -38.94
C ASN A 894 9.22 -13.51 -39.33
N GLN A 895 8.44 -14.00 -40.29
CA GLN A 895 8.60 -15.36 -40.84
C GLN A 895 9.97 -15.52 -41.49
N ALA A 896 10.35 -14.62 -42.40
CA ALA A 896 11.67 -14.65 -43.03
C ALA A 896 12.84 -14.44 -42.05
N MET A 897 12.60 -13.89 -40.86
CA MET A 897 13.58 -13.89 -39.76
C MET A 897 13.62 -15.22 -39.01
N LEU A 898 12.46 -15.82 -38.73
CA LEU A 898 12.35 -17.13 -38.08
C LEU A 898 12.99 -18.24 -38.92
N ASP A 899 12.74 -18.26 -40.23
CA ASP A 899 13.31 -19.26 -41.15
C ASP A 899 14.86 -19.22 -41.12
N ARG A 900 15.44 -18.02 -41.25
CA ARG A 900 16.89 -17.79 -41.13
C ARG A 900 17.46 -18.21 -39.77
N PHE A 901 16.69 -18.07 -38.69
CA PHE A 901 17.10 -18.54 -37.37
C PHE A 901 17.06 -20.07 -37.27
N ILE A 902 15.98 -20.69 -37.75
CA ILE A 902 15.80 -22.15 -37.81
C ILE A 902 16.91 -22.81 -38.64
N ASP A 903 17.46 -22.14 -39.65
CA ASP A 903 18.59 -22.66 -40.43
C ASP A 903 19.97 -22.54 -39.75
N THR A 904 20.08 -21.81 -38.64
CA THR A 904 21.27 -21.86 -37.78
C THR A 904 21.25 -22.98 -36.72
N TYR A 905 20.14 -23.74 -36.63
CA TYR A 905 19.93 -24.74 -35.60
C TYR A 905 20.56 -26.12 -35.94
N PRO A 906 21.37 -26.73 -35.06
CA PRO A 906 21.92 -28.07 -35.25
C PRO A 906 20.84 -29.15 -35.38
N GLN A 907 21.10 -30.21 -36.15
CA GLN A 907 20.19 -31.35 -36.32
C GLN A 907 20.85 -32.64 -35.79
N LEU A 908 20.24 -33.27 -34.78
CA LEU A 908 20.78 -34.44 -34.06
C LEU A 908 19.71 -35.51 -33.85
N SER A 909 20.08 -36.79 -33.91
CA SER A 909 19.14 -37.92 -33.87
C SER A 909 18.58 -38.25 -32.48
N THR A 910 17.39 -38.83 -32.45
CA THR A 910 16.58 -39.08 -31.24
C THR A 910 16.12 -40.53 -31.15
N ASP A 911 16.13 -41.10 -29.93
CA ASP A 911 15.62 -42.43 -29.56
C ASP A 911 15.01 -42.32 -28.15
N GLU A 912 14.07 -43.19 -27.78
CA GLU A 912 13.17 -43.00 -26.62
C GLU A 912 13.21 -44.14 -25.57
N ALA A 913 12.94 -43.78 -24.30
CA ALA A 913 12.68 -44.70 -23.18
C ALA A 913 12.03 -43.94 -21.99
N SER A 914 11.28 -44.63 -21.11
CA SER A 914 10.58 -44.05 -19.94
C SER A 914 10.41 -45.07 -18.79
N HIS A 915 10.51 -44.64 -17.52
CA HIS A 915 10.26 -45.41 -16.27
C HIS A 915 9.96 -44.48 -15.05
N SER A 916 9.46 -45.01 -13.91
CA SER A 916 8.85 -44.22 -12.80
C SER A 916 8.93 -44.85 -11.39
N VAL A 917 8.89 -44.03 -10.29
CA VAL A 917 8.67 -44.47 -8.88
C VAL A 917 8.18 -43.33 -7.94
N GLY A 918 7.51 -43.68 -6.82
CA GLY A 918 6.94 -42.78 -5.77
C GLY A 918 7.84 -42.53 -4.53
N PHE A 919 7.43 -41.87 -3.43
CA PHE A 919 6.15 -41.28 -2.94
C PHE A 919 6.47 -40.11 -1.95
N GLN A 920 5.59 -39.29 -1.32
CA GLN A 920 4.11 -39.15 -1.27
C GLN A 920 3.68 -37.68 -0.99
N ALA A 921 2.72 -37.19 -1.77
CA ALA A 921 1.58 -36.34 -1.39
C ALA A 921 0.35 -36.88 -2.17
N ILE A 922 -0.77 -36.16 -2.32
CA ILE A 922 -1.96 -36.76 -2.97
C ILE A 922 -1.91 -36.63 -4.50
N ARG A 923 -1.61 -37.76 -5.17
CA ARG A 923 -1.86 -37.96 -6.60
C ARG A 923 -3.35 -38.27 -6.81
N THR A 924 -3.95 -37.59 -7.77
CA THR A 924 -5.35 -37.76 -8.17
C THR A 924 -5.43 -38.01 -9.68
N VAL A 925 -6.22 -37.22 -10.42
CA VAL A 925 -6.56 -37.44 -11.83
C VAL A 925 -6.08 -36.29 -12.73
N PRO A 926 -5.75 -36.56 -14.02
CA PRO A 926 -5.40 -35.54 -15.01
C PRO A 926 -6.56 -34.60 -15.33
N TYR A 927 -6.23 -33.45 -15.92
CA TYR A 927 -7.20 -32.42 -16.33
C TYR A 927 -8.41 -33.04 -17.05
N SER A 928 -8.21 -33.85 -18.09
CA SER A 928 -9.32 -34.38 -18.91
C SER A 928 -10.26 -35.36 -18.19
N HIS A 929 -10.00 -35.75 -16.94
CA HIS A 929 -10.83 -36.68 -16.19
C HIS A 929 -12.11 -35.99 -15.66
N PRO A 930 -13.29 -36.63 -15.70
CA PRO A 930 -14.55 -36.01 -15.24
C PRO A 930 -14.50 -35.46 -13.80
N ASP A 931 -13.80 -36.14 -12.90
CA ASP A 931 -13.66 -35.71 -11.50
C ASP A 931 -12.64 -34.59 -11.28
N SER A 932 -11.81 -34.23 -12.27
CA SER A 932 -10.89 -33.09 -12.17
C SER A 932 -11.65 -31.80 -11.84
N VAL A 933 -12.79 -31.59 -12.49
CA VAL A 933 -13.69 -30.46 -12.22
C VAL A 933 -14.20 -30.47 -10.76
N LYS A 934 -14.54 -31.64 -10.21
CA LYS A 934 -14.97 -31.75 -8.81
C LYS A 934 -13.83 -31.42 -7.84
N LEU A 935 -12.59 -31.80 -8.16
CA LEU A 935 -11.42 -31.49 -7.34
C LEU A 935 -11.03 -30.00 -7.42
N GLN A 936 -11.21 -29.34 -8.57
CA GLN A 936 -11.06 -27.87 -8.70
C GLN A 936 -12.06 -27.15 -7.78
N LEU A 937 -13.33 -27.54 -7.84
CA LEU A 937 -14.38 -27.02 -6.95
C LEU A 937 -14.07 -27.32 -5.48
N LEU A 938 -13.63 -28.53 -5.14
CA LEU A 938 -13.30 -28.92 -3.76
C LEU A 938 -12.16 -28.09 -3.16
N ALA A 939 -11.07 -27.83 -3.91
CA ALA A 939 -9.96 -27.00 -3.43
C ALA A 939 -10.39 -25.54 -3.18
N LYS A 940 -11.21 -24.99 -4.09
CA LYS A 940 -11.81 -23.65 -3.96
C LYS A 940 -12.89 -23.58 -2.87
N PHE A 941 -13.56 -24.69 -2.56
CA PHE A 941 -14.54 -24.78 -1.48
C PHE A 941 -13.89 -24.86 -0.09
N LEU A 942 -12.92 -25.76 0.10
CA LEU A 942 -12.31 -26.06 1.40
C LEU A 942 -11.51 -24.88 1.97
N THR A 943 -10.88 -24.08 1.10
CA THR A 943 -10.04 -22.95 1.51
C THR A 943 -10.84 -21.89 2.31
N PRO A 944 -11.90 -21.25 1.77
CA PRO A 944 -12.67 -20.26 2.50
C PRO A 944 -13.63 -20.84 3.56
N ASN A 945 -14.18 -22.05 3.37
CA ASN A 945 -15.20 -22.58 4.28
C ASN A 945 -14.64 -23.29 5.53
N TYR A 946 -13.38 -23.70 5.52
CA TYR A 946 -12.77 -24.44 6.63
C TYR A 946 -11.33 -24.01 6.91
N LEU A 947 -10.43 -24.13 5.94
CA LEU A 947 -8.98 -24.05 6.17
C LEU A 947 -8.50 -22.63 6.54
N HIS A 948 -9.08 -21.58 5.97
CA HIS A 948 -8.80 -20.19 6.36
C HIS A 948 -9.11 -19.94 7.84
N ARG A 949 -10.28 -20.41 8.31
CA ARG A 949 -10.73 -20.22 9.69
C ARG A 949 -9.83 -20.93 10.69
N GLU A 950 -9.56 -22.21 10.49
CA GLU A 950 -8.77 -22.99 11.45
C GLU A 950 -7.28 -22.59 11.43
N ILE A 951 -6.68 -22.39 10.25
CA ILE A 951 -5.22 -22.20 10.12
C ILE A 951 -4.81 -20.72 10.27
N ARG A 952 -5.56 -19.79 9.66
CA ARG A 952 -5.27 -18.35 9.77
C ARG A 952 -5.99 -17.70 10.95
N GLU A 953 -7.31 -17.68 10.96
CA GLU A 953 -8.07 -16.87 11.95
C GLU A 953 -7.87 -17.36 13.40
N ARG A 954 -7.86 -18.68 13.59
CA ARG A 954 -7.69 -19.34 14.90
C ARG A 954 -6.21 -19.55 15.26
N ASN A 955 -5.49 -20.37 14.49
CA ASN A 955 -4.11 -20.74 14.85
C ASN A 955 -3.12 -19.58 14.65
N GLY A 956 -3.37 -18.67 13.69
CA GLY A 956 -2.60 -17.43 13.51
C GLY A 956 -1.55 -17.47 12.40
N ALA A 957 -1.62 -18.43 11.47
CA ALA A 957 -0.75 -18.42 10.29
C ALA A 957 -1.11 -17.28 9.33
N TYR A 958 -0.13 -16.72 8.61
CA TYR A 958 -0.39 -15.67 7.61
C TYR A 958 -1.30 -16.14 6.44
N GLY A 959 -1.29 -17.45 6.15
CA GLY A 959 -2.28 -18.07 5.28
C GLY A 959 -2.29 -19.60 5.37
N GLY A 960 -3.42 -20.20 5.03
CA GLY A 960 -3.60 -21.65 4.92
C GLY A 960 -4.75 -22.00 3.96
N GLY A 961 -4.67 -23.16 3.30
CA GLY A 961 -5.64 -23.52 2.28
C GLY A 961 -5.39 -24.85 1.58
N ALA A 962 -6.25 -25.15 0.61
CA ALA A 962 -6.15 -26.27 -0.31
C ALA A 962 -5.85 -25.78 -1.72
N SER A 963 -5.15 -26.59 -2.51
CA SER A 963 -4.89 -26.35 -3.92
C SER A 963 -5.00 -27.66 -4.70
N TYR A 964 -5.66 -27.62 -5.86
CA TYR A 964 -5.65 -28.71 -6.82
C TYR A 964 -5.10 -28.18 -8.14
N SER A 965 -4.05 -28.82 -8.62
CA SER A 965 -3.45 -28.52 -9.92
C SER A 965 -3.86 -29.61 -10.89
N ALA A 966 -4.81 -29.29 -11.77
CA ALA A 966 -5.39 -30.25 -12.71
C ALA A 966 -4.38 -30.77 -13.76
N LEU A 967 -3.38 -29.96 -14.12
CA LEU A 967 -2.29 -30.36 -15.02
C LEU A 967 -1.30 -31.31 -14.35
N GLN A 968 -0.96 -31.04 -13.08
CA GLN A 968 -0.09 -31.91 -12.28
C GLN A 968 -0.85 -33.13 -11.72
N GLY A 969 -2.18 -33.11 -11.75
CA GLY A 969 -3.05 -34.10 -11.12
C GLY A 969 -2.86 -34.24 -9.61
N ILE A 970 -2.47 -33.16 -8.93
CA ILE A 970 -2.10 -33.18 -7.51
C ILE A 970 -3.06 -32.31 -6.70
N PHE A 971 -3.59 -32.90 -5.64
CA PHE A 971 -4.28 -32.19 -4.57
C PHE A 971 -3.30 -31.99 -3.41
N GLY A 972 -3.24 -30.78 -2.86
CA GLY A 972 -2.26 -30.44 -1.83
C GLY A 972 -2.73 -29.30 -0.94
N PHE A 973 -2.66 -29.57 0.37
CA PHE A 973 -2.87 -28.58 1.42
C PHE A 973 -1.59 -27.79 1.70
N PHE A 974 -1.72 -26.59 2.28
CA PHE A 974 -0.57 -25.77 2.66
C PHE A 974 -0.91 -24.80 3.80
N SER A 975 0.12 -24.38 4.53
CA SER A 975 0.15 -23.16 5.34
C SER A 975 1.41 -22.35 5.04
N TYR A 976 1.44 -21.09 5.48
CA TYR A 976 2.55 -20.17 5.25
C TYR A 976 2.69 -19.17 6.40
N ARG A 977 3.93 -19.00 6.90
CA ARG A 977 4.27 -18.27 8.14
C ARG A 977 3.37 -18.74 9.30
N ASP A 978 3.41 -20.05 9.55
CA ASP A 978 2.53 -20.78 10.46
C ASP A 978 3.22 -21.01 11.82
N PRO A 979 2.63 -20.57 12.95
CA PRO A 979 3.18 -20.82 14.28
C PRO A 979 2.91 -22.25 14.80
N SER A 980 1.90 -22.95 14.26
CA SER A 980 1.38 -24.23 14.76
C SER A 980 1.38 -25.34 13.68
N PRO A 981 2.52 -25.65 13.04
CA PRO A 981 2.56 -26.56 11.88
C PRO A 981 2.08 -28.00 12.18
N LEU A 982 2.13 -28.46 13.44
CA LEU A 982 1.60 -29.77 13.83
C LEU A 982 0.07 -29.76 13.93
N GLU A 983 -0.52 -28.76 14.57
CA GLU A 983 -1.98 -28.57 14.66
C GLU A 983 -2.60 -28.37 13.27
N THR A 984 -1.86 -27.70 12.37
CA THR A 984 -2.21 -27.56 10.95
C THR A 984 -2.28 -28.92 10.22
N VAL A 985 -1.37 -29.86 10.50
CA VAL A 985 -1.43 -31.22 9.93
C VAL A 985 -2.64 -32.00 10.46
N GLU A 986 -2.93 -31.90 11.76
CA GLU A 986 -4.16 -32.49 12.33
C GLU A 986 -5.43 -31.85 11.74
N THR A 987 -5.39 -30.55 11.45
CA THR A 987 -6.48 -29.80 10.79
C THR A 987 -6.72 -30.30 9.36
N PHE A 988 -5.67 -30.67 8.61
CA PHE A 988 -5.83 -31.28 7.28
C PHE A 988 -6.47 -32.67 7.34
N ALA A 989 -6.18 -33.47 8.37
CA ALA A 989 -6.77 -34.80 8.53
C ALA A 989 -8.24 -34.77 8.97
N ASN A 990 -8.66 -33.73 9.71
CA ASN A 990 -9.98 -33.65 10.36
C ASN A 990 -10.97 -32.69 9.69
N ILE A 991 -10.79 -32.42 8.39
CA ILE A 991 -11.62 -31.49 7.61
C ILE A 991 -13.12 -31.83 7.70
N GLN A 992 -13.92 -30.83 8.07
CA GLN A 992 -15.38 -30.92 8.12
C GLN A 992 -16.01 -30.06 7.02
N ILE A 993 -16.80 -30.71 6.15
CA ILE A 993 -17.59 -30.06 5.10
C ILE A 993 -18.98 -29.73 5.67
N SER A 994 -19.54 -28.58 5.31
CA SER A 994 -20.90 -28.15 5.69
C SER A 994 -21.66 -27.67 4.46
N ASP A 995 -22.99 -27.62 4.55
CA ASP A 995 -23.92 -27.38 3.43
C ASP A 995 -23.96 -25.91 2.96
N ARG A 996 -22.79 -25.30 2.66
CA ARG A 996 -22.69 -23.93 2.16
C ARG A 996 -22.63 -23.90 0.63
N GLU A 997 -23.06 -22.77 0.07
CA GLU A 997 -23.51 -22.61 -1.31
C GLU A 997 -22.42 -22.95 -2.34
N MET A 998 -22.70 -23.91 -3.23
CA MET A 998 -21.72 -24.38 -4.23
C MET A 998 -21.44 -23.32 -5.33
N SER A 999 -22.32 -22.33 -5.45
CA SER A 999 -22.21 -21.19 -6.37
C SER A 999 -20.93 -20.38 -6.16
N GLU A 1000 -20.50 -20.16 -4.91
CA GLU A 1000 -19.29 -19.38 -4.61
C GLU A 1000 -18.02 -20.09 -5.11
N ALA A 1001 -17.91 -21.40 -4.87
CA ALA A 1001 -16.79 -22.20 -5.36
C ALA A 1001 -16.72 -22.21 -6.89
N LYS A 1002 -17.88 -22.25 -7.57
CA LYS A 1002 -17.95 -22.12 -9.04
C LYS A 1002 -17.44 -20.75 -9.51
N LEU A 1003 -17.92 -19.65 -8.92
CA LEU A 1003 -17.49 -18.29 -9.31
C LEU A 1003 -15.97 -18.13 -9.19
N SER A 1004 -15.36 -18.66 -8.13
CA SER A 1004 -13.90 -18.61 -7.96
C SER A 1004 -13.13 -19.48 -8.96
N VAL A 1005 -13.70 -20.58 -9.48
CA VAL A 1005 -13.10 -21.36 -10.60
C VAL A 1005 -13.27 -20.63 -11.93
N PHE A 1006 -14.45 -20.06 -12.22
CA PHE A 1006 -14.66 -19.30 -13.46
C PHE A 1006 -13.82 -18.02 -13.50
N GLY A 1007 -13.63 -17.32 -12.38
CA GLY A 1007 -12.70 -16.18 -12.28
C GLY A 1007 -11.26 -16.56 -12.64
N ASP A 1008 -10.75 -17.69 -12.13
CA ASP A 1008 -9.41 -18.19 -12.50
C ASP A 1008 -9.30 -18.49 -14.01
N LEU A 1009 -10.35 -19.07 -14.62
CA LEU A 1009 -10.34 -19.50 -16.02
C LEU A 1009 -10.56 -18.35 -17.02
N ASP A 1010 -11.40 -17.35 -16.71
CA ASP A 1010 -11.72 -16.21 -17.58
C ASP A 1010 -10.82 -14.98 -17.36
N ASN A 1011 -9.83 -15.07 -16.45
CA ASN A 1011 -8.81 -14.05 -16.22
C ASN A 1011 -8.13 -13.54 -17.53
N PRO A 1012 -7.81 -12.24 -17.65
CA PRO A 1012 -7.40 -11.63 -18.90
C PRO A 1012 -5.99 -12.06 -19.33
N ILE A 1013 -5.90 -12.64 -20.52
CA ILE A 1013 -4.64 -13.12 -21.10
C ILE A 1013 -3.99 -12.01 -21.94
N SER A 1014 -2.73 -11.69 -21.64
CA SER A 1014 -1.96 -10.68 -22.38
C SER A 1014 -1.76 -11.08 -23.83
N GLY A 1015 -1.60 -10.11 -24.75
CA GLY A 1015 -1.47 -10.39 -26.18
C GLY A 1015 -0.34 -11.37 -26.53
N GLU A 1016 0.73 -11.39 -25.73
CA GLU A 1016 1.86 -12.32 -25.80
C GLU A 1016 1.50 -13.76 -25.38
N ARG A 1017 0.48 -13.99 -24.55
CA ARG A 1017 0.13 -15.32 -24.00
C ARG A 1017 -1.09 -15.97 -24.68
N ARG A 1018 -1.61 -15.40 -25.77
CA ARG A 1018 -2.83 -15.88 -26.46
C ARG A 1018 -2.61 -17.02 -27.45
N ASP A 1019 -1.36 -17.39 -27.69
CA ASP A 1019 -0.94 -18.41 -28.66
C ASP A 1019 -0.61 -19.78 -28.01
N GLN A 1020 -0.95 -20.85 -28.74
CA GLN A 1020 -0.90 -22.24 -28.30
C GLN A 1020 0.52 -22.82 -28.45
N PHE A 1021 1.32 -22.81 -27.38
CA PHE A 1021 2.76 -23.15 -27.50
C PHE A 1021 3.28 -24.32 -26.66
N PHE A 1022 2.71 -24.58 -25.49
CA PHE A 1022 2.98 -25.79 -24.70
C PHE A 1022 2.01 -26.91 -25.12
N ALA A 1023 2.27 -28.16 -24.70
CA ALA A 1023 1.34 -29.28 -24.93
C ALA A 1023 -0.08 -29.02 -24.38
N VAL A 1024 -0.19 -28.15 -23.38
CA VAL A 1024 -1.43 -27.57 -22.88
C VAL A 1024 -1.64 -26.19 -23.48
N THR A 1025 -2.82 -25.91 -24.03
CA THR A 1025 -3.14 -24.58 -24.56
C THR A 1025 -4.28 -23.89 -23.82
N ALA A 1026 -4.34 -22.57 -23.93
CA ALA A 1026 -5.41 -21.75 -23.32
C ALA A 1026 -6.80 -22.06 -23.87
N ASN A 1027 -6.92 -22.61 -25.09
CA ASN A 1027 -8.21 -23.03 -25.66
C ASN A 1027 -8.65 -24.41 -25.12
N ASP A 1028 -7.73 -25.27 -24.69
CA ASP A 1028 -8.03 -26.62 -24.15
C ASP A 1028 -8.36 -26.55 -22.66
N LEU A 1029 -7.67 -25.66 -21.93
CA LEU A 1029 -8.08 -25.23 -20.58
C LEU A 1029 -9.45 -24.53 -20.58
N LYS A 1030 -9.92 -24.11 -21.76
CA LYS A 1030 -11.26 -23.56 -22.05
C LYS A 1030 -12.08 -24.54 -22.91
N ASP A 1031 -11.87 -25.86 -22.74
CA ASP A 1031 -12.66 -26.81 -23.51
C ASP A 1031 -14.14 -26.83 -23.07
N ALA A 1032 -15.02 -26.89 -24.07
CA ALA A 1032 -16.45 -26.80 -23.90
C ALA A 1032 -17.01 -27.95 -23.04
N ALA A 1033 -16.38 -29.13 -23.03
CA ALA A 1033 -16.83 -30.23 -22.18
C ALA A 1033 -16.68 -29.93 -20.68
N GLN A 1034 -15.56 -29.33 -20.26
CA GLN A 1034 -15.31 -28.98 -18.85
C GLN A 1034 -16.06 -27.72 -18.43
N PHE A 1035 -16.07 -26.71 -19.30
CA PHE A 1035 -16.79 -25.47 -19.05
C PHE A 1035 -18.31 -25.73 -18.90
N SER A 1036 -18.85 -26.68 -19.68
CA SER A 1036 -20.24 -27.13 -19.53
C SER A 1036 -20.48 -28.00 -18.29
N SER A 1037 -19.55 -28.88 -17.91
CA SER A 1037 -19.74 -29.71 -16.70
C SER A 1037 -19.65 -28.89 -15.41
N LEU A 1038 -18.74 -27.91 -15.34
CA LEU A 1038 -18.69 -26.89 -14.28
C LEU A 1038 -20.04 -26.17 -14.11
N ALA A 1039 -20.69 -25.78 -15.22
CA ALA A 1039 -21.99 -25.15 -15.17
C ALA A 1039 -23.09 -26.10 -14.63
N VAL A 1040 -23.11 -27.36 -15.09
CA VAL A 1040 -24.21 -28.33 -14.84
C VAL A 1040 -24.15 -29.06 -13.49
N ILE A 1041 -22.98 -29.16 -12.83
CA ILE A 1041 -22.85 -29.80 -11.50
C ILE A 1041 -23.75 -29.11 -10.45
N GLY A 1042 -24.81 -29.78 -10.00
CA GLY A 1042 -25.69 -29.32 -8.92
C GLY A 1042 -25.15 -29.69 -7.54
N GLU A 1043 -25.70 -29.09 -6.47
CA GLU A 1043 -25.20 -29.27 -5.10
C GLU A 1043 -25.24 -30.74 -4.64
N GLU A 1044 -26.32 -31.46 -4.93
CA GLU A 1044 -26.45 -32.91 -4.68
C GLU A 1044 -25.42 -33.78 -5.44
N SER A 1045 -24.85 -33.26 -6.53
CA SER A 1045 -23.92 -34.01 -7.40
C SER A 1045 -22.45 -33.89 -7.01
N LEU A 1046 -22.13 -33.03 -6.03
CA LEU A 1046 -20.85 -33.02 -5.34
C LEU A 1046 -20.87 -33.91 -4.09
N ALA A 1047 -21.61 -35.03 -4.19
CA ALA A 1047 -21.42 -36.20 -3.36
C ALA A 1047 -19.91 -36.47 -3.24
N ILE A 1048 -19.42 -36.35 -2.00
CA ILE A 1048 -18.04 -36.53 -1.58
C ILE A 1048 -17.45 -37.70 -2.39
N PRO A 1049 -16.40 -37.47 -3.21
CA PRO A 1049 -15.88 -38.51 -4.11
C PRO A 1049 -15.66 -39.81 -3.34
N HIS A 1050 -15.89 -40.96 -3.98
CA HIS A 1050 -15.68 -42.24 -3.29
C HIS A 1050 -14.23 -42.39 -2.79
N ASP A 1051 -13.31 -41.68 -3.45
CA ASP A 1051 -11.92 -41.50 -3.06
C ASP A 1051 -11.73 -40.63 -1.80
N TRP A 1052 -12.59 -39.68 -1.42
CA TRP A 1052 -12.30 -38.78 -0.28
C TRP A 1052 -12.15 -39.50 1.06
N GLU A 1053 -12.99 -40.49 1.37
CA GLU A 1053 -12.73 -41.32 2.56
C GLU A 1053 -11.45 -42.18 2.39
N HIS A 1054 -11.03 -42.46 1.16
CA HIS A 1054 -9.73 -43.10 0.85
C HIS A 1054 -8.54 -42.11 0.91
N LEU A 1055 -8.76 -40.81 0.66
CA LEU A 1055 -7.80 -39.70 0.79
C LEU A 1055 -7.60 -39.27 2.25
N LYS A 1056 -8.62 -39.50 3.08
CA LYS A 1056 -8.67 -39.30 4.53
C LYS A 1056 -8.15 -40.52 5.31
N LEU A 1057 -7.86 -41.61 4.60
CA LEU A 1057 -7.20 -42.84 5.08
C LEU A 1057 -5.74 -42.96 4.60
N GLN A 1058 -5.19 -41.96 3.89
CA GLN A 1058 -3.84 -41.93 3.31
C GLN A 1058 -2.96 -40.81 3.87
#